data_AF-A0A7W9LP37-F1
#
_entry.id   AF-A0A7W9LP37-F1
#
_cell.length_a   1.000
_cell.length_b   1.000
_cell.length_c   1.000
_cell.angle_alpha   90.00
_cell.angle_beta   90.00
_cell.angle_gamma   90.00
#
_symmetry.space_group_name_H-M   'P 1'
#
loop_
_entity.id
_entity.type
_entity.pdbx_description
1 polymer ?
#
loop_
_entity_poly.entity_id
_entity_poly.type
_entity_poly.pdbx_seq_one_letter_code
_entity_poly.pdbx_strand_id
1 'polypeptide(L)'
;MRDADPAPRIQAQWSDVGYPRPFRKHQRLALDALSTAFANGRRRAWVVLPPGAGKTLVGLEAARRLGQPIVVFGPNTAIQGQWLAAWREFTPSHIPAGSDRSLELPVTALTYQSLATFDPDAEVDEEGHGRATGPRTGTLRDRLHENGRALVEALETAGPITVVLDECHHLLEVWGRLLAELLEDLPRAHVIGLTGTPPNTLTADQAELVDRLFGSPLYSTSIPSVVREGHLAPFAELAWFTSPSPTESQWLAAQAERFAELQNDLLAPDFASFGFLSWLDERFVSRRTLIDDGGSAAPAVAWSRFEGDAPELAAAALRFHHAGLLALPKGAVVREEHRHDPTAQDWVTLLHDYVTACLLPSDQPRDQAAVDEIRAALPGVGYQLTKRGIRRGRSPVDRVLARSEATTDATAEILAAESANLGGRLRALVLCDHERASATLPARLRGVLDAEAGSARMVLATLLADPRTAGLNPVMVTGRAVATDAATARTLVDFVAGHAPDLDLDAVPPEANGPVDITGRWRSRHWVPLVTRFYETGATRALVGTRALLGEGWDARGVNTLVDLTTATTPTAVVQTRGRALRIDPDWPEKVAHTWTVVCVSEEHPGGTSSWDRFVRKHEGYFAVTDSGEIAAGVGHVDPRLSPFAPPPVAEFAAENALMLARAEDRDRVRALWKVGTPYGDELVHTIRVTPRSGRQPGWSAPADVLPDRRPPALVPASHGAVGEGVPVRRDGRTARWRQAAVATASTVAVLLAALALTAVWWPASVATLVVAALAGGAQVRRIRAARLAAGRDLAALATGPDPLVFAAAVADALHETGLSTVGAAAVTAAVERDGTYRIVLAGADAETSRLFVGAVDEVLAPPVSPRYVVPRYLVDRLPADDAALRRAGRDWLAGDAPPNAVVYHAVPSVLGVNAGRVRAFAAAWNRWVSGGAPVRTATPEGEGILVTHRGLDPFAATTALRVAWR
;
A
#
# COMPACT_ATOMS: atom_id res chain seq x y z
N MET A 1 -27.67 -21.40 -55.68
CA MET A 1 -28.23 -21.50 -54.31
C MET A 1 -28.59 -20.07 -53.94
N ARG A 2 -29.85 -19.80 -53.59
CA ARG A 2 -30.38 -18.44 -53.44
C ARG A 2 -29.65 -17.71 -52.31
N ASP A 3 -29.16 -16.51 -52.57
CA ASP A 3 -28.85 -15.50 -51.56
C ASP A 3 -30.11 -15.33 -50.71
N ALA A 4 -30.07 -15.83 -49.48
CA ALA A 4 -31.06 -15.49 -48.48
C ALA A 4 -30.74 -14.07 -48.03
N ASP A 5 -31.60 -13.12 -48.39
CA ASP A 5 -31.63 -11.79 -47.79
C ASP A 5 -31.55 -11.96 -46.26
N PRO A 6 -30.62 -11.30 -45.56
CA PRO A 6 -30.57 -11.37 -44.11
C PRO A 6 -31.91 -10.89 -43.56
N ALA A 7 -32.53 -11.69 -42.68
CA ALA A 7 -33.80 -11.36 -42.07
C ALA A 7 -33.77 -9.92 -41.52
N PRO A 8 -34.82 -9.10 -41.75
CA PRO A 8 -34.82 -7.71 -41.30
C PRO A 8 -34.72 -7.68 -39.77
N ARG A 9 -33.60 -7.16 -39.26
CA ARG A 9 -33.40 -6.95 -37.83
C ARG A 9 -34.47 -6.03 -37.27
N ILE A 10 -34.91 -6.31 -36.04
CA ILE A 10 -35.88 -5.48 -35.33
C ILE A 10 -35.34 -4.04 -35.23
N GLN A 11 -36.00 -3.08 -35.87
CA GLN A 11 -35.68 -1.65 -35.71
C GLN A 11 -36.06 -1.21 -34.30
N ALA A 12 -35.06 -0.88 -33.48
CA ALA A 12 -35.25 -0.43 -32.10
C ALA A 12 -35.28 1.11 -32.02
N GLN A 13 -36.27 1.66 -31.32
CA GLN A 13 -36.36 3.11 -31.03
C GLN A 13 -35.61 3.43 -29.72
N TRP A 14 -34.28 3.55 -29.81
CA TRP A 14 -33.40 3.73 -28.64
C TRP A 14 -33.65 5.01 -27.83
N SER A 15 -34.12 6.09 -28.47
CA SER A 15 -34.35 7.40 -27.87
C SER A 15 -35.42 7.39 -26.79
N ASP A 16 -36.40 6.50 -26.93
CA ASP A 16 -37.62 6.49 -26.12
C ASP A 16 -37.49 5.59 -24.89
N VAL A 17 -36.42 4.79 -24.85
CA VAL A 17 -36.07 3.91 -23.75
C VAL A 17 -35.04 4.60 -22.86
N GLY A 18 -35.19 4.49 -21.54
CA GLY A 18 -34.21 5.03 -20.58
C GLY A 18 -34.27 4.32 -19.25
N TYR A 19 -33.21 4.48 -18.45
CA TYR A 19 -33.22 4.01 -17.07
C TYR A 19 -34.14 4.91 -16.23
N PRO A 20 -35.13 4.36 -15.50
CA PRO A 20 -36.18 5.16 -14.85
C PRO A 20 -35.72 5.93 -13.60
N ARG A 21 -34.49 5.71 -13.12
CA ARG A 21 -33.96 6.31 -11.88
C ARG A 21 -32.80 7.26 -12.18
N PRO A 22 -32.55 8.27 -11.33
CA PRO A 22 -31.43 9.17 -11.53
C PRO A 22 -30.08 8.45 -11.38
N PHE A 23 -29.11 8.84 -12.21
CA PHE A 23 -27.74 8.37 -12.12
C PHE A 23 -26.98 9.04 -10.97
N ARG A 24 -26.13 8.26 -10.31
CA ARG A 24 -25.22 8.72 -9.24
C ARG A 24 -24.17 9.70 -9.79
N LYS A 25 -23.50 10.46 -8.92
CA LYS A 25 -22.50 11.46 -9.32
C LYS A 25 -21.42 10.86 -10.23
N HIS A 26 -20.72 9.82 -9.79
CA HIS A 26 -19.69 9.13 -10.59
C HIS A 26 -20.24 8.52 -11.89
N GLN A 27 -21.48 8.02 -11.89
CA GLN A 27 -22.12 7.47 -13.09
C GLN A 27 -22.37 8.55 -14.14
N ARG A 28 -22.85 9.73 -13.73
CA ARG A 28 -23.03 10.88 -14.62
C ARG A 28 -21.70 11.35 -15.20
N LEU A 29 -20.66 11.49 -14.36
CA LEU A 29 -19.33 11.90 -14.81
C LEU A 29 -18.74 10.90 -15.84
N ALA A 30 -18.92 9.60 -15.61
CA ALA A 30 -18.51 8.57 -16.56
C ALA A 30 -19.29 8.67 -17.90
N LEU A 31 -20.61 8.85 -17.82
CA LEU A 31 -21.48 8.99 -19.00
C LEU A 31 -21.17 10.27 -19.80
N ASP A 32 -20.85 11.38 -19.11
CA ASP A 32 -20.48 12.65 -19.73
C ASP A 32 -19.11 12.51 -20.43
N ALA A 33 -18.12 11.90 -19.77
CA ALA A 33 -16.81 11.63 -20.35
C ALA A 33 -16.91 10.73 -21.60
N LEU A 34 -17.74 9.68 -21.56
CA LEU A 34 -18.03 8.82 -22.72
C LEU A 34 -18.70 9.60 -23.85
N SER A 35 -19.71 10.41 -23.53
CA SER A 35 -20.45 11.21 -24.53
C SER A 35 -19.54 12.22 -25.22
N THR A 36 -18.69 12.94 -24.47
CA THR A 36 -17.70 13.88 -25.02
C THR A 36 -16.67 13.17 -25.90
N ALA A 37 -16.14 12.01 -25.46
CA ALA A 37 -15.16 11.27 -26.23
C ALA A 37 -15.73 10.79 -27.58
N PHE A 38 -16.94 10.23 -27.57
CA PHE A 38 -17.60 9.76 -28.79
C PHE A 38 -18.01 10.92 -29.71
N ALA A 39 -18.47 12.05 -29.16
CA ALA A 39 -18.74 13.25 -29.95
C ALA A 39 -17.48 13.82 -30.64
N ASN A 40 -16.31 13.67 -30.01
CA ASN A 40 -15.02 14.05 -30.59
C ASN A 40 -14.45 13.01 -31.57
N GLY A 41 -15.24 12.00 -31.98
CA GLY A 41 -14.86 11.00 -32.98
C GLY A 41 -14.05 9.82 -32.44
N ARG A 42 -13.81 9.72 -31.12
CA ARG A 42 -13.21 8.53 -30.52
C ARG A 42 -14.20 7.36 -30.69
N ARG A 43 -13.72 6.15 -31.00
CA ARG A 43 -14.58 4.95 -31.11
C ARG A 43 -14.36 3.93 -30.01
N ARG A 44 -13.21 4.00 -29.32
CA ARG A 44 -12.84 3.09 -28.24
C ARG A 44 -12.67 3.87 -26.95
N ALA A 45 -13.32 3.42 -25.90
CA ALA A 45 -13.38 4.08 -24.61
C ALA A 45 -13.13 3.09 -23.48
N TRP A 46 -12.52 3.57 -22.41
CA TRP A 46 -12.28 2.79 -21.21
C TRP A 46 -12.73 3.55 -19.97
N VAL A 47 -13.50 2.88 -19.12
CA VAL A 47 -14.01 3.42 -17.87
C VAL A 47 -13.75 2.43 -16.74
N VAL A 48 -13.21 2.94 -15.64
CA VAL A 48 -12.89 2.15 -14.44
C VAL A 48 -13.88 2.50 -13.33
N LEU A 49 -14.69 1.53 -12.93
CA LEU A 49 -15.70 1.66 -11.87
C LEU A 49 -15.64 0.43 -10.96
N PRO A 50 -15.50 0.60 -9.63
CA PRO A 50 -15.36 -0.52 -8.70
C PRO A 50 -16.65 -1.35 -8.63
N PRO A 51 -16.59 -2.59 -8.11
CA PRO A 51 -17.77 -3.40 -7.87
C PRO A 51 -18.82 -2.64 -7.04
N GLY A 52 -20.07 -2.64 -7.49
CA GLY A 52 -21.18 -1.92 -6.84
C GLY A 52 -21.34 -0.44 -7.23
N ALA A 53 -20.43 0.14 -8.00
CA ALA A 53 -20.58 1.49 -8.57
C ALA A 53 -21.56 1.56 -9.77
N GLY A 54 -22.07 0.41 -10.23
CA GLY A 54 -23.05 0.35 -11.33
C GLY A 54 -22.44 0.36 -12.73
N LYS A 55 -21.32 -0.36 -12.91
CA LYS A 55 -20.69 -0.65 -14.22
C LYS A 55 -21.71 -1.01 -15.31
N THR A 56 -22.57 -1.99 -15.02
CA THR A 56 -23.62 -2.47 -15.93
C THR A 56 -24.54 -1.36 -16.39
N LEU A 57 -24.99 -0.48 -15.48
CA LEU A 57 -25.87 0.64 -15.81
C LEU A 57 -25.17 1.69 -16.68
N VAL A 58 -23.93 2.05 -16.36
CA VAL A 58 -23.14 3.00 -17.17
C VAL A 58 -22.90 2.46 -18.57
N GLY A 59 -22.53 1.18 -18.70
CA GLY A 59 -22.31 0.54 -19.99
C GLY A 59 -23.57 0.47 -20.86
N LEU A 60 -24.69 0.02 -20.29
CA LEU A 60 -25.97 -0.05 -21.00
C LEU A 60 -26.47 1.33 -21.43
N GLU A 61 -26.41 2.32 -20.54
CA GLU A 61 -26.86 3.68 -20.86
C GLU A 61 -25.96 4.35 -21.91
N ALA A 62 -24.64 4.20 -21.79
CA ALA A 62 -23.70 4.72 -22.79
C ALA A 62 -23.93 4.08 -24.17
N ALA A 63 -24.13 2.76 -24.21
CA ALA A 63 -24.41 2.04 -25.44
C ALA A 63 -25.77 2.42 -26.05
N ARG A 64 -26.80 2.57 -25.22
CA ARG A 64 -28.13 3.03 -25.65
C ARG A 64 -28.08 4.41 -26.31
N ARG A 65 -27.30 5.36 -25.74
CA ARG A 65 -27.14 6.73 -26.28
C ARG A 65 -26.52 6.75 -27.69
N LEU A 66 -25.78 5.72 -28.09
CA LEU A 66 -25.23 5.60 -29.44
C LEU A 66 -26.28 5.15 -30.48
N GLY A 67 -27.43 4.63 -30.04
CA GLY A 67 -28.53 4.24 -30.93
C GLY A 67 -28.22 3.06 -31.85
N GLN A 68 -27.31 2.17 -31.44
CA GLN A 68 -26.82 1.02 -32.21
C GLN A 68 -27.15 -0.29 -31.48
N PRO A 69 -27.25 -1.43 -32.21
CA PRO A 69 -27.32 -2.74 -31.56
C PRO A 69 -26.17 -2.93 -30.55
N ILE A 70 -26.48 -3.55 -29.42
CA ILE A 70 -25.58 -3.69 -28.28
C ILE A 70 -25.17 -5.16 -28.14
N VAL A 71 -23.87 -5.42 -28.09
CA VAL A 71 -23.31 -6.74 -27.76
C VAL A 71 -22.41 -6.60 -26.56
N VAL A 72 -22.76 -7.29 -25.49
CA VAL A 72 -21.99 -7.34 -24.25
C VAL A 72 -21.21 -8.64 -24.20
N PHE A 73 -19.93 -8.57 -23.86
CA PHE A 73 -19.12 -9.74 -23.49
C PHE A 73 -18.74 -9.66 -22.02
N GLY A 74 -19.10 -10.69 -21.26
CA GLY A 74 -18.69 -10.88 -19.85
C GLY A 74 -17.88 -12.18 -19.65
N PRO A 75 -17.24 -12.37 -18.48
CA PRO A 75 -16.36 -13.52 -18.26
C PRO A 75 -17.09 -14.83 -17.94
N ASN A 76 -18.34 -14.77 -17.47
CA ASN A 76 -19.13 -15.95 -17.11
C ASN A 76 -20.64 -15.73 -17.29
N THR A 77 -21.40 -16.81 -17.15
CA THR A 77 -22.86 -16.84 -17.33
C THR A 77 -23.63 -16.09 -16.23
N ALA A 78 -23.05 -15.95 -15.03
CA ALA A 78 -23.66 -15.14 -13.97
C ALA A 78 -23.69 -13.66 -14.36
N ILE A 79 -22.57 -13.13 -14.85
CA ILE A 79 -22.47 -11.75 -15.35
C ILE A 79 -23.35 -11.56 -16.59
N GLN A 80 -23.35 -12.51 -17.53
CA GLN A 80 -24.28 -12.48 -18.67
C GLN A 80 -25.74 -12.30 -18.23
N GLY A 81 -26.19 -13.07 -17.24
CA GLY A 81 -27.53 -12.94 -16.66
C GLY A 81 -27.78 -11.57 -16.00
N GLN A 82 -26.79 -11.00 -15.33
CA GLN A 82 -26.88 -9.66 -14.72
C GLN A 82 -27.12 -8.56 -15.75
N TRP A 83 -26.42 -8.59 -16.89
CA TRP A 83 -26.61 -7.60 -17.96
C TRP A 83 -28.01 -7.66 -18.57
N LEU A 84 -28.54 -8.86 -18.79
CA LEU A 84 -29.91 -9.04 -19.30
C LEU A 84 -30.96 -8.61 -18.27
N ALA A 85 -30.75 -8.92 -16.99
CA ALA A 85 -31.64 -8.46 -15.93
C ALA A 85 -31.64 -6.93 -15.82
N ALA A 86 -30.47 -6.29 -15.88
CA ALA A 86 -30.35 -4.84 -15.83
C ALA A 86 -31.02 -4.15 -17.04
N TRP A 87 -30.90 -4.71 -18.24
CA TRP A 87 -31.59 -4.16 -19.43
C TRP A 87 -33.11 -4.18 -19.27
N ARG A 88 -33.68 -5.22 -18.64
CA ARG A 88 -35.13 -5.31 -18.40
C ARG A 88 -35.66 -4.24 -17.45
N GLU A 89 -34.80 -3.54 -16.71
CA GLU A 89 -35.20 -2.39 -15.88
C GLU A 89 -35.44 -1.12 -16.69
N PHE A 90 -34.97 -1.05 -17.95
CA PHE A 90 -35.17 0.12 -18.81
C PHE A 90 -36.62 0.23 -19.27
N THR A 91 -37.14 1.46 -19.29
CA THR A 91 -38.54 1.75 -19.60
C THR A 91 -38.67 2.71 -20.78
N PRO A 92 -39.63 2.49 -21.71
CA PRO A 92 -40.50 1.32 -21.80
C PRO A 92 -39.72 0.05 -22.21
N SER A 93 -40.08 -1.10 -21.63
CA SER A 93 -39.35 -2.38 -21.80
C SER A 93 -39.71 -3.11 -23.11
N HIS A 94 -39.68 -2.42 -24.25
CA HIS A 94 -40.11 -2.95 -25.55
C HIS A 94 -38.97 -3.48 -26.43
N ILE A 95 -37.72 -3.11 -26.15
CA ILE A 95 -36.55 -3.61 -26.88
C ILE A 95 -36.15 -4.97 -26.31
N PRO A 96 -36.26 -6.07 -27.08
CA PRO A 96 -35.95 -7.40 -26.57
C PRO A 96 -34.44 -7.61 -26.40
N ALA A 97 -34.08 -8.44 -25.43
CA ALA A 97 -32.69 -8.81 -25.16
C ALA A 97 -32.56 -10.32 -24.93
N GLY A 98 -31.40 -10.89 -25.32
CA GLY A 98 -31.15 -12.31 -25.15
C GLY A 98 -29.67 -12.68 -25.13
N SER A 99 -29.41 -13.98 -25.15
CA SER A 99 -28.06 -14.56 -25.02
C SER A 99 -27.66 -15.40 -26.23
N ASP A 100 -28.35 -15.23 -27.36
CA ASP A 100 -28.13 -15.99 -28.58
C ASP A 100 -26.95 -15.40 -29.39
N ARG A 101 -26.12 -16.28 -29.97
CA ARG A 101 -24.98 -15.92 -30.81
C ARG A 101 -25.38 -15.43 -32.20
N SER A 102 -26.65 -15.60 -32.60
CA SER A 102 -27.17 -15.11 -33.89
C SER A 102 -27.18 -13.57 -34.01
N LEU A 103 -27.14 -12.86 -32.87
CA LEU A 103 -27.23 -11.40 -32.80
C LEU A 103 -28.49 -10.81 -33.49
N GLU A 104 -29.57 -11.60 -33.57
CA GLU A 104 -30.85 -11.16 -34.14
C GLU A 104 -31.57 -10.12 -33.26
N LEU A 105 -31.34 -10.17 -31.95
CA LEU A 105 -31.93 -9.25 -31.00
C LEU A 105 -31.11 -7.94 -30.91
N PRO A 106 -31.76 -6.78 -30.70
CA PRO A 106 -31.06 -5.50 -30.59
C PRO A 106 -30.05 -5.43 -29.44
N VAL A 107 -30.28 -6.20 -28.36
CA VAL A 107 -29.38 -6.29 -27.21
C VAL A 107 -29.04 -7.75 -26.96
N THR A 108 -27.75 -8.09 -27.01
CA THR A 108 -27.26 -9.44 -26.76
C THR A 108 -26.18 -9.42 -25.69
N ALA A 109 -26.28 -10.29 -24.69
CA ALA A 109 -25.21 -10.53 -23.73
C ALA A 109 -24.61 -11.93 -23.95
N LEU A 110 -23.30 -12.02 -24.13
CA LEU A 110 -22.53 -13.23 -24.39
C LEU A 110 -21.39 -13.37 -23.38
N THR A 111 -20.80 -14.56 -23.32
CA THR A 111 -19.56 -14.78 -22.57
C THR A 111 -18.34 -14.70 -23.47
N TYR A 112 -17.14 -14.40 -22.94
CA TYR A 112 -15.90 -14.44 -23.72
C TYR A 112 -15.65 -15.82 -24.35
N GLN A 113 -16.00 -16.92 -23.65
CA GLN A 113 -15.89 -18.27 -24.21
C GLN A 113 -16.83 -18.53 -25.40
N SER A 114 -17.78 -17.63 -25.67
CA SER A 114 -18.60 -17.72 -26.88
C SER A 114 -17.85 -17.27 -28.15
N LEU A 115 -16.74 -16.52 -28.00
CA LEU A 115 -15.87 -16.13 -29.11
C LEU A 115 -14.90 -17.27 -29.50
N ALA A 116 -14.20 -17.84 -28.51
CA ALA A 116 -13.37 -19.03 -28.71
C ALA A 116 -13.37 -19.88 -27.44
N THR A 117 -12.86 -21.11 -27.52
CA THR A 117 -12.52 -21.93 -26.35
C THR A 117 -11.02 -22.13 -26.37
N PHE A 118 -10.29 -21.40 -25.53
CA PHE A 118 -8.87 -21.66 -25.32
C PHE A 118 -8.73 -22.63 -24.14
N ASP A 119 -7.95 -23.69 -24.31
CA ASP A 119 -7.58 -24.59 -23.22
C ASP A 119 -6.52 -23.88 -22.36
N PRO A 120 -6.84 -23.44 -21.12
CA PRO A 120 -5.90 -22.72 -20.27
C PRO A 120 -4.66 -23.58 -19.99
N ASP A 121 -4.83 -24.89 -19.86
CA ASP A 121 -3.76 -25.85 -19.55
C ASP A 121 -2.81 -26.08 -20.74
N ALA A 122 -3.15 -25.58 -21.94
CA ALA A 122 -2.30 -25.68 -23.12
C ALA A 122 -1.25 -24.55 -23.23
N GLU A 123 -1.49 -23.41 -22.57
CA GLU A 123 -0.67 -22.18 -22.70
C GLU A 123 0.10 -21.78 -21.44
N VAL A 124 -0.22 -22.39 -20.29
CA VAL A 124 0.64 -22.40 -19.10
C VAL A 124 1.22 -23.80 -18.94
N ASP A 125 2.53 -23.90 -18.79
CA ASP A 125 3.11 -25.14 -18.29
C ASP A 125 2.74 -25.34 -16.82
N GLU A 126 3.04 -26.52 -16.27
CA GLU A 126 2.77 -26.81 -14.85
C GLU A 126 3.56 -25.93 -13.85
N GLU A 127 4.32 -24.94 -14.36
CA GLU A 127 5.14 -23.97 -13.63
C GLU A 127 4.54 -22.55 -13.68
N GLY A 128 3.36 -22.37 -14.28
CA GLY A 128 2.65 -21.09 -14.33
C GLY A 128 3.36 -20.03 -15.17
N HIS A 129 4.32 -20.43 -16.01
CA HIS A 129 4.94 -19.56 -16.97
C HIS A 129 4.05 -19.53 -18.21
N GLY A 130 3.68 -18.33 -18.66
CA GLY A 130 3.11 -18.19 -20.00
C GLY A 130 4.13 -18.74 -20.98
N ARG A 131 3.79 -19.83 -21.69
CA ARG A 131 4.68 -20.35 -22.74
C ARG A 131 4.96 -19.20 -23.70
N ALA A 132 6.22 -18.77 -23.77
CA ALA A 132 6.69 -17.90 -24.83
C ALA A 132 6.51 -18.65 -26.15
N THR A 133 5.36 -18.51 -26.78
CA THR A 133 5.18 -18.96 -28.14
C THR A 133 6.15 -18.13 -28.98
N GLY A 134 7.16 -18.78 -29.55
CA GLY A 134 7.95 -18.21 -30.65
C GLY A 134 7.04 -17.69 -31.77
N PRO A 135 7.59 -17.04 -32.81
CA PRO A 135 6.78 -16.47 -33.89
C PRO A 135 5.99 -17.59 -34.59
N ARG A 136 4.72 -17.77 -34.20
CA ARG A 136 3.78 -18.70 -34.82
C ARG A 136 3.12 -17.95 -35.96
N THR A 137 3.55 -18.27 -37.18
CA THR A 137 3.02 -17.72 -38.43
C THR A 137 1.57 -18.18 -38.66
N GLY A 138 0.59 -17.27 -38.51
CA GLY A 138 -0.85 -17.44 -38.80
C GLY A 138 -1.72 -16.45 -37.99
N THR A 139 -2.88 -16.03 -38.50
CA THR A 139 -3.80 -15.10 -37.78
C THR A 139 -4.61 -15.87 -36.70
N LEU A 140 -4.92 -15.26 -35.54
CA LEU A 140 -5.68 -15.95 -34.47
C LEU A 140 -7.11 -16.31 -34.93
N ARG A 141 -7.64 -15.59 -35.92
CA ARG A 141 -8.92 -15.86 -36.59
C ARG A 141 -9.01 -17.27 -37.18
N ASP A 142 -7.92 -17.79 -37.73
CA ASP A 142 -7.87 -19.14 -38.33
C ASP A 142 -8.01 -20.27 -37.29
N ARG A 143 -7.86 -19.94 -35.99
CA ARG A 143 -7.95 -20.88 -34.87
C ARG A 143 -9.35 -20.93 -34.24
N LEU A 144 -10.30 -20.11 -34.70
CA LEU A 144 -11.66 -20.08 -34.17
C LEU A 144 -12.47 -21.31 -34.62
N HIS A 145 -13.20 -21.92 -33.68
CA HIS A 145 -14.19 -22.94 -33.99
C HIS A 145 -15.31 -22.36 -34.88
N GLU A 146 -16.03 -23.21 -35.63
CA GLU A 146 -17.15 -22.83 -36.53
C GLU A 146 -18.14 -21.85 -35.88
N ASN A 147 -18.63 -22.16 -34.67
CA ASN A 147 -19.49 -21.26 -33.87
C ASN A 147 -18.87 -19.88 -33.58
N GLY A 148 -17.57 -19.81 -33.33
CA GLY A 148 -16.86 -18.55 -33.10
C GLY A 148 -16.73 -17.75 -34.38
N ARG A 149 -16.40 -18.41 -35.50
CA ARG A 149 -16.35 -17.79 -36.84
C ARG A 149 -17.70 -17.21 -37.25
N ALA A 150 -18.79 -17.97 -37.03
CA ALA A 150 -20.15 -17.51 -37.31
C ALA A 150 -20.52 -16.27 -36.48
N LEU A 151 -20.11 -16.20 -35.21
CA LEU A 151 -20.33 -15.01 -34.37
C LEU A 151 -19.53 -13.80 -34.88
N VAL A 152 -18.29 -14.00 -35.32
CA VAL A 152 -17.47 -12.94 -35.92
C VAL A 152 -18.10 -12.41 -37.21
N GLU A 153 -18.56 -13.30 -38.09
CA GLU A 153 -19.27 -12.93 -39.32
C GLU A 153 -20.58 -12.19 -39.01
N ALA A 154 -21.31 -12.61 -37.96
CA ALA A 154 -22.50 -11.91 -37.50
C ALA A 154 -22.19 -10.50 -36.97
N LEU A 155 -21.04 -10.30 -36.31
CA LEU A 155 -20.56 -8.97 -35.87
C LEU A 155 -20.16 -8.09 -37.06
N GLU A 156 -19.49 -8.64 -38.06
CA GLU A 156 -19.07 -7.91 -39.28
C GLU A 156 -20.28 -7.48 -40.12
N THR A 157 -21.29 -8.37 -40.23
CA THR A 157 -22.53 -8.14 -40.99
C THR A 157 -23.51 -7.21 -40.25
N ALA A 158 -23.37 -7.06 -38.93
CA ALA A 158 -24.30 -6.32 -38.08
C ALA A 158 -24.47 -4.83 -38.40
N GLY A 159 -23.52 -4.22 -39.12
CA GLY A 159 -23.45 -2.76 -39.28
C GLY A 159 -22.79 -2.07 -38.07
N PRO A 160 -23.01 -0.76 -37.87
CA PRO A 160 -22.49 -0.05 -36.70
C PRO A 160 -23.05 -0.67 -35.41
N ILE A 161 -22.18 -1.21 -34.58
CA ILE A 161 -22.54 -1.93 -33.36
C ILE A 161 -21.80 -1.33 -32.17
N THR A 162 -22.42 -1.38 -30.99
CA THR A 162 -21.73 -1.08 -29.74
C THR A 162 -21.32 -2.37 -29.04
N VAL A 163 -20.01 -2.58 -28.90
CA VAL A 163 -19.43 -3.68 -28.15
C VAL A 163 -19.08 -3.20 -26.74
N VAL A 164 -19.67 -3.83 -25.74
CA VAL A 164 -19.35 -3.59 -24.33
C VAL A 164 -18.54 -4.76 -23.81
N LEU A 165 -17.34 -4.48 -23.29
CA LEU A 165 -16.43 -5.48 -22.75
C LEU A 165 -16.39 -5.31 -21.22
N ASP A 166 -17.10 -6.18 -20.51
CA ASP A 166 -17.14 -6.16 -19.05
C ASP A 166 -16.00 -6.98 -18.44
N GLU A 167 -15.44 -6.48 -17.35
CA GLU A 167 -14.19 -6.96 -16.76
C GLU A 167 -13.07 -7.10 -17.80
N CYS A 168 -12.89 -6.03 -18.59
CA CYS A 168 -11.96 -6.02 -19.72
C CYS A 168 -10.49 -6.24 -19.34
N HIS A 169 -10.14 -6.27 -18.05
CA HIS A 169 -8.82 -6.69 -17.59
C HIS A 169 -8.58 -8.21 -17.81
N HIS A 170 -9.62 -9.05 -17.83
CA HIS A 170 -9.48 -10.48 -18.19
C HIS A 170 -9.03 -10.67 -19.65
N LEU A 171 -9.15 -9.61 -20.46
CA LEU A 171 -8.60 -9.59 -21.82
C LEU A 171 -7.08 -9.57 -21.80
N LEU A 172 -6.44 -9.11 -20.73
CA LEU A 172 -5.01 -8.86 -20.73
C LEU A 172 -4.14 -10.11 -20.53
N GLU A 173 -4.77 -11.28 -20.36
CA GLU A 173 -4.09 -12.57 -20.22
C GLU A 173 -4.36 -13.51 -21.41
N VAL A 174 -5.63 -13.88 -21.67
CA VAL A 174 -5.97 -14.95 -22.65
C VAL A 174 -6.72 -14.43 -23.89
N TRP A 175 -7.62 -13.45 -23.73
CA TRP A 175 -8.57 -13.07 -24.79
C TRP A 175 -8.19 -11.83 -25.60
N GLY A 176 -7.28 -11.00 -25.09
CA GLY A 176 -7.07 -9.63 -25.59
C GLY A 176 -6.32 -9.56 -26.90
N ARG A 177 -5.46 -10.53 -27.22
CA ARG A 177 -4.83 -10.60 -28.55
C ARG A 177 -5.86 -10.97 -29.63
N LEU A 178 -6.72 -11.95 -29.36
CA LEU A 178 -7.82 -12.33 -30.26
C LEU A 178 -8.81 -11.17 -30.44
N LEU A 179 -9.18 -10.49 -29.34
CA LEU A 179 -10.10 -9.35 -29.40
C LEU A 179 -9.45 -8.13 -30.06
N ALA A 180 -8.16 -7.89 -29.90
CA ALA A 180 -7.45 -6.84 -30.63
C ALA A 180 -7.55 -7.06 -32.14
N GLU A 181 -7.23 -8.27 -32.62
CA GLU A 181 -7.38 -8.65 -34.03
C GLU A 181 -8.84 -8.49 -34.48
N LEU A 182 -9.81 -8.99 -33.72
CA LEU A 182 -11.23 -8.87 -34.08
C LEU A 182 -11.72 -7.41 -34.19
N LEU A 183 -11.27 -6.55 -33.28
CA LEU A 183 -11.68 -5.14 -33.25
C LEU A 183 -10.98 -4.30 -34.32
N GLU A 184 -9.89 -4.78 -34.94
CA GLU A 184 -9.28 -4.15 -36.11
C GLU A 184 -10.19 -4.27 -37.34
N ASP A 185 -10.87 -5.41 -37.49
CA ASP A 185 -11.79 -5.69 -38.60
C ASP A 185 -13.21 -5.13 -38.39
N LEU A 186 -13.48 -4.56 -37.20
CA LEU A 186 -14.72 -3.85 -36.89
C LEU A 186 -14.46 -2.34 -36.73
N PRO A 187 -13.94 -1.63 -37.76
CA PRO A 187 -13.52 -0.23 -37.62
C PRO A 187 -14.69 0.72 -37.35
N ARG A 188 -15.93 0.29 -37.65
CA ARG A 188 -17.17 1.06 -37.44
C ARG A 188 -17.84 0.76 -36.08
N ALA A 189 -17.29 -0.15 -35.27
CA ALA A 189 -17.84 -0.45 -33.96
C ALA A 189 -17.42 0.61 -32.92
N HIS A 190 -18.34 0.91 -31.99
CA HIS A 190 -18.00 1.60 -30.76
C HIS A 190 -17.66 0.55 -29.70
N VAL A 191 -16.56 0.73 -28.98
CA VAL A 191 -16.09 -0.20 -27.96
C VAL A 191 -16.04 0.50 -26.62
N ILE A 192 -16.73 -0.06 -25.62
CA ILE A 192 -16.73 0.41 -24.24
C ILE A 192 -16.12 -0.68 -23.37
N GLY A 193 -14.89 -0.48 -22.91
CA GLY A 193 -14.26 -1.33 -21.90
C GLY A 193 -14.66 -0.88 -20.49
N LEU A 194 -15.11 -1.82 -19.66
CA LEU A 194 -15.47 -1.61 -18.27
C LEU A 194 -14.64 -2.54 -17.37
N THR A 195 -14.07 -2.00 -16.30
CA THR A 195 -13.32 -2.81 -15.32
C THR A 195 -13.42 -2.22 -13.93
N GLY A 196 -13.29 -3.07 -12.91
CA GLY A 196 -13.10 -2.62 -11.52
C GLY A 196 -11.63 -2.39 -11.15
N THR A 197 -10.70 -2.86 -11.98
CA THR A 197 -9.26 -2.88 -11.69
C THR A 197 -8.58 -1.64 -12.23
N PRO A 198 -7.89 -0.85 -11.40
CA PRO A 198 -7.26 0.39 -11.84
C PRO A 198 -6.03 0.16 -12.74
N PRO A 199 -5.63 1.14 -13.56
CA PRO A 199 -4.56 0.96 -14.56
C PRO A 199 -3.16 0.78 -13.94
N ASN A 200 -2.94 1.35 -12.75
CA ASN A 200 -1.67 1.33 -12.04
C ASN A 200 -1.30 -0.06 -11.48
N THR A 201 -2.19 -1.04 -11.57
CA THR A 201 -1.94 -2.43 -11.15
C THR A 201 -1.60 -3.36 -12.31
N LEU A 202 -1.47 -2.84 -13.54
CA LEU A 202 -1.17 -3.62 -14.74
C LEU A 202 0.34 -3.82 -14.88
N THR A 203 0.76 -5.00 -15.36
CA THR A 203 2.16 -5.22 -15.79
C THR A 203 2.47 -4.38 -17.03
N ALA A 204 3.76 -4.21 -17.37
CA ALA A 204 4.17 -3.45 -18.55
C ALA A 204 3.50 -3.97 -19.85
N ASP A 205 3.51 -5.29 -20.05
CA ASP A 205 2.88 -5.95 -21.21
C ASP A 205 1.36 -5.74 -21.24
N GLN A 206 0.71 -5.79 -20.07
CA GLN A 206 -0.74 -5.56 -19.93
C GLN A 206 -1.10 -4.10 -20.22
N ALA A 207 -0.27 -3.15 -19.76
CA ALA A 207 -0.46 -1.72 -20.00
C ALA A 207 -0.35 -1.39 -21.51
N GLU A 208 0.62 -1.98 -22.22
CA GLU A 208 0.76 -1.81 -23.67
C GLU A 208 -0.45 -2.38 -24.44
N LEU A 209 -0.97 -3.54 -24.02
CA LEU A 209 -2.17 -4.12 -24.63
C LEU A 209 -3.43 -3.27 -24.36
N VAL A 210 -3.59 -2.74 -23.15
CA VAL A 210 -4.68 -1.79 -22.82
C VAL A 210 -4.58 -0.53 -23.67
N ASP A 211 -3.39 0.04 -23.82
CA ASP A 211 -3.20 1.26 -24.61
C ASP A 211 -3.60 1.03 -26.08
N ARG A 212 -3.22 -0.12 -26.66
CA ARG A 212 -3.66 -0.53 -28.00
C ARG A 212 -5.17 -0.76 -28.12
N LEU A 213 -5.79 -1.41 -27.13
CA LEU A 213 -7.21 -1.75 -27.16
C LEU A 213 -8.10 -0.52 -26.90
N PHE A 214 -7.74 0.33 -25.94
CA PHE A 214 -8.63 1.37 -25.43
C PHE A 214 -7.98 2.75 -25.23
N GLY A 215 -6.64 2.82 -25.15
CA GLY A 215 -5.91 4.03 -24.74
C GLY A 215 -6.03 4.33 -23.25
N SER A 216 -5.79 5.58 -22.86
CA SER A 216 -5.96 6.03 -21.47
C SER A 216 -7.44 5.98 -21.02
N PRO A 217 -7.71 5.68 -19.73
CA PRO A 217 -9.07 5.69 -19.19
C PRO A 217 -9.68 7.09 -19.31
N LEU A 218 -10.93 7.15 -19.79
CA LEU A 218 -11.69 8.40 -19.88
C LEU A 218 -12.16 8.87 -18.50
N TYR A 219 -12.44 7.91 -17.62
CA TYR A 219 -12.91 8.17 -16.27
C TYR A 219 -12.55 6.99 -15.36
N SER A 220 -12.09 7.30 -14.16
CA SER A 220 -11.92 6.34 -13.07
C SER A 220 -12.51 6.89 -11.79
N THR A 221 -13.15 6.03 -11.00
CA THR A 221 -13.55 6.37 -9.63
C THR A 221 -12.99 5.34 -8.66
N SER A 222 -12.55 5.80 -7.49
CA SER A 222 -11.99 4.95 -6.45
C SER A 222 -13.09 4.36 -5.54
N ILE A 223 -12.80 3.24 -4.87
CA ILE A 223 -13.69 2.68 -3.84
C ILE A 223 -14.01 3.73 -2.76
N PRO A 224 -13.01 4.46 -2.21
CA PRO A 224 -13.26 5.54 -1.26
C PRO A 224 -14.26 6.58 -1.73
N SER A 225 -14.16 7.06 -2.98
CA SER A 225 -15.13 8.01 -3.56
C SER A 225 -16.56 7.49 -3.46
N VAL A 226 -16.79 6.24 -3.84
CA VAL A 226 -18.15 5.66 -3.87
C VAL A 226 -18.70 5.41 -2.46
N VAL A 227 -17.83 5.08 -1.49
CA VAL A 227 -18.21 5.03 -0.06
C VAL A 227 -18.56 6.42 0.46
N ARG A 228 -17.75 7.43 0.15
CA ARG A 228 -17.97 8.83 0.55
C ARG A 228 -19.25 9.42 -0.02
N GLU A 229 -19.64 9.00 -1.22
CA GLU A 229 -20.93 9.32 -1.83
C GLU A 229 -22.13 8.58 -1.19
N GLY A 230 -21.89 7.59 -0.32
CA GLY A 230 -22.95 6.79 0.32
C GLY A 230 -23.54 5.70 -0.59
N HIS A 231 -22.77 5.25 -1.57
CA HIS A 231 -23.21 4.25 -2.56
C HIS A 231 -22.56 2.88 -2.39
N LEU A 232 -21.52 2.80 -1.55
CA LEU A 232 -20.97 1.58 -0.96
C LEU A 232 -20.95 1.72 0.56
N ALA A 233 -21.07 0.60 1.26
CA ALA A 233 -21.04 0.55 2.71
C ALA A 233 -19.65 0.99 3.22
N PRO A 234 -19.58 1.80 4.28
CA PRO A 234 -18.35 1.99 5.06
C PRO A 234 -17.79 0.63 5.48
N PHE A 235 -16.46 0.51 5.55
CA PHE A 235 -15.83 -0.76 5.89
C PHE A 235 -14.50 -0.62 6.63
N ALA A 236 -14.10 -1.69 7.30
CA ALA A 236 -12.78 -1.86 7.90
C ALA A 236 -12.15 -3.18 7.43
N GLU A 237 -10.84 -3.15 7.27
CA GLU A 237 -10.00 -4.31 6.99
C GLU A 237 -9.32 -4.74 8.29
N LEU A 238 -9.47 -6.01 8.64
CA LEU A 238 -9.01 -6.63 9.88
C LEU A 238 -8.16 -7.86 9.56
N ALA A 239 -7.23 -8.19 10.45
CA ALA A 239 -6.37 -9.36 10.33
C ALA A 239 -6.53 -10.28 11.54
N TRP A 240 -6.30 -11.56 11.34
CA TRP A 240 -6.11 -12.51 12.43
C TRP A 240 -4.80 -13.25 12.23
N PHE A 241 -3.87 -13.10 13.16
CA PHE A 241 -2.57 -13.75 13.13
C PHE A 241 -2.59 -15.06 13.90
N THR A 242 -2.03 -16.11 13.32
CA THR A 242 -1.92 -17.42 13.99
C THR A 242 -0.61 -18.10 13.64
N SER A 243 -0.17 -18.98 14.52
CA SER A 243 0.87 -19.96 14.20
C SER A 243 0.23 -21.27 13.71
N PRO A 244 0.97 -22.11 12.96
CA PRO A 244 0.49 -23.43 12.56
C PRO A 244 0.19 -24.33 13.77
N SER A 245 -0.55 -25.41 13.58
CA SER A 245 -0.78 -26.39 14.64
C SER A 245 0.54 -26.99 15.16
N PRO A 246 0.58 -27.59 16.37
CA PRO A 246 1.80 -28.19 16.89
C PRO A 246 2.45 -29.22 15.94
N THR A 247 1.63 -30.05 15.29
CA THR A 247 2.07 -31.04 14.31
C THR A 247 2.67 -30.38 13.06
N GLU A 248 2.01 -29.35 12.54
CA GLU A 248 2.48 -28.58 11.39
C GLU A 248 3.79 -27.86 11.69
N SER A 249 3.89 -27.26 12.88
CA SER A 249 5.07 -26.53 13.36
C SER A 249 6.29 -27.46 13.51
N GLN A 250 6.08 -28.65 14.08
CA GLN A 250 7.15 -29.66 14.18
C GLN A 250 7.66 -30.09 12.80
N TRP A 251 6.75 -30.28 11.84
CA TRP A 251 7.13 -30.63 10.47
C TRP A 251 7.87 -29.49 9.78
N LEU A 252 7.44 -28.23 9.98
CA LEU A 252 8.11 -27.04 9.43
C LEU A 252 9.53 -26.90 9.97
N ALA A 253 9.74 -27.03 11.28
CA ALA A 253 11.06 -27.01 11.89
C ALA A 253 11.97 -28.10 11.29
N ALA A 254 11.45 -29.32 11.10
CA ALA A 254 12.19 -30.42 10.49
C ALA A 254 12.54 -30.18 8.99
N GLN A 255 11.75 -29.40 8.26
CA GLN A 255 12.11 -29.00 6.88
C GLN A 255 13.19 -27.90 6.86
N ALA A 256 13.25 -27.06 7.90
CA ALA A 256 14.24 -25.99 8.02
C ALA A 256 15.62 -26.50 8.46
N GLU A 257 15.69 -27.65 9.15
CA GLU A 257 16.91 -28.17 9.80
C GLU A 257 18.13 -28.18 8.87
N ARG A 258 18.02 -28.77 7.67
CA ARG A 258 19.13 -28.81 6.69
C ARG A 258 19.57 -27.43 6.22
N PHE A 259 18.65 -26.48 6.13
CA PHE A 259 19.00 -25.12 5.74
C PHE A 259 19.63 -24.36 6.89
N ALA A 260 19.21 -24.61 8.13
CA ALA A 260 19.84 -24.07 9.33
C ALA A 260 21.24 -24.65 9.54
N GLU A 261 21.45 -25.95 9.29
CA GLU A 261 22.77 -26.59 9.22
C GLU A 261 23.65 -25.89 8.19
N LEU A 262 23.17 -25.76 6.94
CA LEU A 262 23.89 -25.01 5.90
C LEU A 262 24.20 -23.57 6.32
N GLN A 263 23.25 -22.86 6.96
CA GLN A 263 23.48 -21.49 7.45
C GLN A 263 24.63 -21.47 8.45
N ASN A 264 24.70 -22.41 9.39
CA ASN A 264 25.80 -22.52 10.33
C ASN A 264 27.12 -22.85 9.63
N ASP A 265 27.10 -23.79 8.69
CA ASP A 265 28.28 -24.21 7.94
C ASP A 265 28.82 -23.09 7.04
N LEU A 266 27.95 -22.29 6.42
CA LEU A 266 28.33 -21.09 5.64
C LEU A 266 29.04 -20.03 6.49
N LEU A 267 28.79 -19.96 7.80
CA LEU A 267 29.48 -19.05 8.70
C LEU A 267 30.89 -19.54 9.07
N ALA A 268 31.21 -20.81 8.79
CA ALA A 268 32.54 -21.35 8.99
C ALA A 268 33.52 -20.77 7.94
N PRO A 269 34.70 -20.25 8.35
CA PRO A 269 35.68 -19.67 7.43
C PRO A 269 36.17 -20.63 6.36
N ASP A 270 36.07 -21.93 6.63
CA ASP A 270 36.61 -23.02 5.85
C ASP A 270 35.50 -23.83 5.15
N PHE A 271 34.29 -23.30 5.02
CA PHE A 271 33.23 -23.92 4.22
C PHE A 271 33.66 -24.18 2.77
N ALA A 272 34.32 -23.21 2.15
CA ALA A 272 34.82 -23.28 0.78
C ALA A 272 36.27 -22.77 0.71
N SER A 273 36.86 -22.73 -0.49
CA SER A 273 38.19 -22.16 -0.69
C SER A 273 38.23 -20.66 -0.37
N PHE A 274 37.13 -19.97 -0.65
CA PHE A 274 36.89 -18.58 -0.28
C PHE A 274 35.57 -18.50 0.49
N GLY A 275 35.64 -18.43 1.83
CA GLY A 275 34.47 -18.51 2.71
C GLY A 275 33.37 -17.48 2.42
N PHE A 276 32.13 -17.84 2.70
CA PHE A 276 30.95 -17.05 2.32
C PHE A 276 30.95 -15.63 2.91
N LEU A 277 31.20 -15.48 4.21
CA LEU A 277 31.26 -14.14 4.83
C LEU A 277 32.41 -13.29 4.28
N SER A 278 33.55 -13.91 3.95
CA SER A 278 34.68 -13.22 3.31
C SER A 278 34.32 -12.74 1.92
N TRP A 279 33.57 -13.56 1.16
CA TRP A 279 32.99 -13.14 -0.12
C TRP A 279 32.04 -11.96 0.05
N LEU A 280 31.14 -12.01 1.03
CA LEU A 280 30.22 -10.90 1.27
C LEU A 280 30.97 -9.62 1.68
N ASP A 281 32.02 -9.70 2.51
CA ASP A 281 32.82 -8.53 2.86
C ASP A 281 33.51 -7.93 1.63
N GLU A 282 34.20 -8.75 0.83
CA GLU A 282 34.87 -8.29 -0.40
C GLU A 282 33.88 -7.70 -1.41
N ARG A 283 32.73 -8.36 -1.59
CA ARG A 283 31.70 -8.00 -2.57
C ARG A 283 30.88 -6.77 -2.17
N PHE A 284 30.50 -6.63 -0.91
CA PHE A 284 29.54 -5.62 -0.45
C PHE A 284 30.15 -4.55 0.45
N VAL A 285 31.13 -4.88 1.30
CA VAL A 285 31.71 -3.93 2.25
C VAL A 285 32.92 -3.23 1.64
N SER A 286 33.93 -4.02 1.26
CA SER A 286 35.18 -3.56 0.64
C SER A 286 34.98 -3.13 -0.81
N ARG A 287 34.10 -3.81 -1.57
CA ARG A 287 33.72 -3.53 -2.97
C ARG A 287 34.91 -3.25 -3.90
N ARG A 288 35.99 -4.03 -3.77
CA ARG A 288 37.18 -3.87 -4.60
C ARG A 288 36.91 -4.44 -5.99
N THR A 289 37.22 -3.67 -7.05
CA THR A 289 37.28 -4.22 -8.41
C THR A 289 38.66 -4.83 -8.64
N LEU A 290 38.72 -5.90 -9.43
CA LEU A 290 39.97 -6.53 -9.87
C LEU A 290 40.93 -5.47 -10.43
N ILE A 291 42.21 -5.63 -10.09
CA ILE A 291 43.31 -4.70 -10.36
C ILE A 291 43.34 -4.34 -11.85
N ASP A 292 43.36 -3.05 -12.19
CA ASP A 292 43.61 -2.58 -13.55
C ASP A 292 45.08 -2.88 -13.91
N ASP A 293 45.40 -3.13 -15.18
CA ASP A 293 46.70 -3.64 -15.70
C ASP A 293 47.94 -2.77 -15.32
N GLY A 294 47.76 -1.70 -14.56
CA GLY A 294 48.79 -0.80 -14.01
C GLY A 294 49.06 -0.90 -12.50
N GLY A 295 48.50 -1.87 -11.76
CA GLY A 295 48.92 -2.17 -10.37
C GLY A 295 48.42 -1.19 -9.29
N SER A 296 47.47 -0.32 -9.59
CA SER A 296 46.76 0.50 -8.60
C SER A 296 45.39 -0.14 -8.29
N ALA A 297 45.08 -0.36 -7.02
CA ALA A 297 43.74 -0.78 -6.61
C ALA A 297 42.72 0.26 -7.08
N ALA A 298 41.79 -0.15 -7.94
CA ALA A 298 40.71 0.73 -8.39
C ALA A 298 39.81 1.10 -7.19
N PRO A 299 39.30 2.34 -7.12
CA PRO A 299 38.48 2.81 -6.00
C PRO A 299 37.19 1.99 -5.90
N ALA A 300 36.81 1.65 -4.66
CA ALA A 300 35.60 0.88 -4.40
C ALA A 300 34.35 1.55 -4.99
N VAL A 301 33.49 0.75 -5.64
CA VAL A 301 32.24 1.24 -6.23
C VAL A 301 31.39 1.91 -5.14
N ALA A 302 30.82 3.08 -5.42
CA ALA A 302 29.92 3.75 -4.50
C ALA A 302 28.66 2.91 -4.27
N TRP A 303 28.24 2.74 -3.01
CA TRP A 303 27.06 1.92 -2.67
C TRP A 303 25.80 2.33 -3.42
N SER A 304 25.55 3.63 -3.60
CA SER A 304 24.39 4.11 -4.36
C SER A 304 24.34 3.63 -5.80
N ARG A 305 25.50 3.41 -6.42
CA ARG A 305 25.59 2.83 -7.78
C ARG A 305 25.31 1.33 -7.73
N PHE A 306 25.90 0.62 -6.76
CA PHE A 306 25.64 -0.80 -6.55
C PHE A 306 24.17 -1.07 -6.26
N GLU A 307 23.55 -0.30 -5.38
CA GLU A 307 22.13 -0.37 -5.05
C GLU A 307 21.23 -0.07 -6.25
N GLY A 308 21.63 0.85 -7.13
CA GLY A 308 20.92 1.10 -8.39
C GLY A 308 21.06 -0.04 -9.41
N ASP A 309 22.25 -0.63 -9.52
CA ASP A 309 22.55 -1.71 -10.48
C ASP A 309 22.01 -3.08 -10.00
N ALA A 310 21.96 -3.31 -8.69
CA ALA A 310 21.61 -4.59 -8.06
C ALA A 310 20.80 -4.40 -6.75
N PRO A 311 19.56 -3.88 -6.82
CA PRO A 311 18.77 -3.49 -5.65
C PRO A 311 18.45 -4.65 -4.70
N GLU A 312 18.10 -5.83 -5.22
CA GLU A 312 17.77 -7.00 -4.39
C GLU A 312 18.97 -7.51 -3.59
N LEU A 313 20.16 -7.53 -4.21
CA LEU A 313 21.42 -7.90 -3.55
C LEU A 313 21.80 -6.88 -2.48
N ALA A 314 21.64 -5.58 -2.78
CA ALA A 314 21.88 -4.50 -1.83
C ALA A 314 20.96 -4.60 -0.60
N ALA A 315 19.67 -4.83 -0.81
CA ALA A 315 18.69 -5.01 0.27
C ALA A 315 19.02 -6.24 1.14
N ALA A 316 19.33 -7.38 0.53
CA ALA A 316 19.72 -8.59 1.25
C ALA A 316 20.99 -8.38 2.10
N ALA A 317 22.02 -7.73 1.54
CA ALA A 317 23.24 -7.39 2.28
C ALA A 317 22.97 -6.43 3.46
N LEU A 318 22.03 -5.49 3.31
CA LEU A 318 21.65 -4.59 4.41
C LEU A 318 20.84 -5.29 5.50
N ARG A 319 20.08 -6.33 5.17
CA ARG A 319 19.43 -7.21 6.15
C ARG A 319 20.43 -8.12 6.86
N PHE A 320 21.46 -8.60 6.16
CA PHE A 320 22.59 -9.28 6.81
C PHE A 320 23.34 -8.36 7.76
N HIS A 321 23.48 -7.08 7.41
CA HIS A 321 24.00 -6.09 8.34
C HIS A 321 23.09 -5.92 9.57
N HIS A 322 21.77 -5.85 9.37
CA HIS A 322 20.81 -5.75 10.47
C HIS A 322 20.92 -6.93 11.44
N ALA A 323 21.08 -8.15 10.93
CA ALA A 323 21.32 -9.36 11.73
C ALA A 323 22.75 -9.48 12.31
N GLY A 324 23.62 -8.49 12.10
CA GLY A 324 24.99 -8.50 12.62
C GLY A 324 25.95 -9.44 11.90
N LEU A 325 25.56 -10.01 10.75
CA LEU A 325 26.37 -10.92 9.93
C LEU A 325 27.34 -10.18 9.00
N LEU A 326 27.07 -8.91 8.72
CA LEU A 326 27.88 -8.07 7.85
C LEU A 326 28.10 -6.68 8.48
N ALA A 327 29.29 -6.12 8.30
CA ALA A 327 29.51 -4.71 8.63
C ALA A 327 28.66 -3.83 7.70
N LEU A 328 28.18 -2.67 8.19
CA LEU A 328 27.40 -1.76 7.36
C LEU A 328 28.25 -1.35 6.15
N PRO A 329 27.83 -1.68 4.90
CA PRO A 329 28.56 -1.26 3.72
C PRO A 329 28.78 0.25 3.73
N LYS A 330 30.02 0.69 3.48
CA LYS A 330 30.36 2.12 3.53
C LYS A 330 29.46 2.93 2.58
N GLY A 331 28.58 3.75 3.15
CA GLY A 331 27.60 4.53 2.39
C GLY A 331 26.29 3.78 2.10
N ALA A 332 25.81 2.91 2.98
CA ALA A 332 24.48 2.32 2.86
C ALA A 332 23.51 2.82 3.94
N VAL A 333 22.22 2.94 3.62
CA VAL A 333 21.15 3.40 4.54
C VAL A 333 20.25 2.22 4.91
N VAL A 334 20.03 2.00 6.20
CA VAL A 334 19.05 1.02 6.69
C VAL A 334 17.65 1.66 6.75
N ARG A 335 16.82 1.38 5.73
CA ARG A 335 15.40 1.80 5.63
C ARG A 335 14.50 0.85 6.41
N GLU A 336 13.19 1.14 6.48
CA GLU A 336 12.17 0.24 7.06
C GLU A 336 12.31 -1.19 6.51
N GLU A 337 12.51 -1.31 5.19
CA GLU A 337 12.66 -2.59 4.48
C GLU A 337 13.85 -3.44 4.95
N HIS A 338 14.87 -2.83 5.57
CA HIS A 338 16.09 -3.53 5.99
C HIS A 338 16.06 -3.97 7.47
N ARG A 339 15.01 -3.63 8.24
CA ARG A 339 14.98 -3.77 9.70
C ARG A 339 14.23 -5.02 10.15
N HIS A 340 14.62 -6.14 9.56
CA HIS A 340 14.17 -7.46 9.97
C HIS A 340 15.27 -8.47 9.65
N ASP A 341 15.20 -9.63 10.28
CA ASP A 341 16.16 -10.70 10.03
C ASP A 341 16.11 -11.16 8.57
N PRO A 342 17.25 -11.56 7.97
CA PRO A 342 17.30 -12.03 6.59
C PRO A 342 16.34 -13.20 6.36
N THR A 343 15.47 -13.04 5.37
CA THR A 343 14.54 -14.10 4.95
C THR A 343 15.26 -15.20 4.18
N ALA A 344 14.58 -16.33 3.94
CA ALA A 344 15.09 -17.36 3.04
C ALA A 344 15.49 -16.79 1.66
N GLN A 345 14.70 -15.85 1.16
CA GLN A 345 14.96 -15.18 -0.12
C GLN A 345 16.24 -14.36 -0.05
N ASP A 346 16.50 -13.63 1.04
CA ASP A 346 17.73 -12.85 1.20
C ASP A 346 18.97 -13.75 1.22
N TRP A 347 18.92 -14.85 1.99
CA TRP A 347 19.98 -15.86 2.00
C TRP A 347 20.21 -16.44 0.60
N VAL A 348 19.14 -16.84 -0.10
CA VAL A 348 19.24 -17.40 -1.46
C VAL A 348 19.77 -16.38 -2.45
N THR A 349 19.38 -15.11 -2.34
CA THR A 349 19.84 -14.02 -3.21
C THR A 349 21.36 -13.83 -3.07
N LEU A 350 21.88 -13.81 -1.84
CA LEU A 350 23.33 -13.74 -1.61
C LEU A 350 24.07 -15.03 -2.00
N LEU A 351 23.49 -16.19 -1.73
CA LEU A 351 24.03 -17.49 -2.17
C LEU A 351 24.07 -17.61 -3.69
N HIS A 352 23.11 -17.03 -4.39
CA HIS A 352 23.11 -17.03 -5.85
C HIS A 352 24.32 -16.27 -6.40
N ASP A 353 24.60 -15.07 -5.89
CA ASP A 353 25.80 -14.30 -6.27
C ASP A 353 27.08 -15.06 -5.89
N TYR A 354 27.16 -15.62 -4.69
CA TYR A 354 28.32 -16.43 -4.26
C TYR A 354 28.56 -17.67 -5.14
N VAL A 355 27.52 -18.46 -5.40
CA VAL A 355 27.62 -19.68 -6.23
C VAL A 355 28.01 -19.32 -7.66
N THR A 356 27.40 -18.31 -8.26
CA THR A 356 27.62 -17.98 -9.68
C THR A 356 28.91 -17.19 -9.94
N ALA A 357 29.30 -16.30 -9.05
CA ALA A 357 30.48 -15.45 -9.23
C ALA A 357 31.75 -15.99 -8.56
N CYS A 358 31.63 -16.87 -7.55
CA CYS A 358 32.78 -17.42 -6.82
C CYS A 358 32.95 -18.94 -6.99
N LEU A 359 31.92 -19.74 -6.69
CA LEU A 359 32.10 -21.20 -6.60
C LEU A 359 32.09 -21.92 -7.95
N LEU A 360 31.11 -21.66 -8.82
CA LEU A 360 31.01 -22.32 -10.13
C LEU A 360 32.19 -22.06 -11.08
N PRO A 361 32.84 -20.89 -11.07
CA PRO A 361 34.05 -20.65 -11.85
C PRO A 361 35.31 -21.36 -11.33
N SER A 362 35.28 -21.94 -10.12
CA SER A 362 36.45 -22.56 -9.47
C SER A 362 36.58 -24.04 -9.81
N ASP A 363 37.81 -24.49 -10.11
CA ASP A 363 38.13 -25.91 -10.34
C ASP A 363 38.51 -26.65 -9.04
N GLN A 364 38.40 -26.00 -7.86
CA GLN A 364 38.81 -26.61 -6.61
C GLN A 364 37.79 -27.66 -6.13
N PRO A 365 38.22 -28.87 -5.72
CA PRO A 365 37.31 -29.90 -5.21
C PRO A 365 36.46 -29.45 -4.01
N ARG A 366 37.01 -28.54 -3.19
CA ARG A 366 36.32 -27.98 -2.02
C ARG A 366 35.12 -27.12 -2.42
N ASP A 367 35.26 -26.32 -3.48
CA ASP A 367 34.18 -25.46 -3.95
C ASP A 367 33.08 -26.27 -4.63
N GLN A 368 33.45 -27.36 -5.31
CA GLN A 368 32.48 -28.32 -5.85
C GLN A 368 31.68 -29.00 -4.72
N ALA A 369 32.33 -29.39 -3.62
CA ALA A 369 31.65 -29.95 -2.45
C ALA A 369 30.68 -28.94 -1.82
N ALA A 370 31.10 -27.68 -1.66
CA ALA A 370 30.24 -26.60 -1.17
C ALA A 370 29.01 -26.38 -2.08
N VAL A 371 29.17 -26.44 -3.40
CA VAL A 371 28.06 -26.36 -4.36
C VAL A 371 27.08 -27.51 -4.19
N ASP A 372 27.57 -28.72 -3.96
CA ASP A 372 26.72 -29.90 -3.78
C ASP A 372 25.96 -29.87 -2.44
N GLU A 373 26.56 -29.33 -1.39
CA GLU A 373 25.92 -29.09 -0.10
C GLU A 373 24.82 -28.04 -0.19
N ILE A 374 25.12 -26.88 -0.81
CA ILE A 374 24.11 -25.85 -1.10
C ILE A 374 22.96 -26.44 -1.92
N ARG A 375 23.27 -27.22 -2.96
CA ARG A 375 22.26 -27.89 -3.81
C ARG A 375 21.35 -28.81 -2.99
N ALA A 376 21.88 -29.50 -1.99
CA ALA A 376 21.14 -30.44 -1.15
C ALA A 376 20.21 -29.77 -0.14
N ALA A 377 20.58 -28.58 0.38
CA ALA A 377 19.79 -27.86 1.38
C ALA A 377 18.68 -26.96 0.80
N LEU A 378 18.89 -26.37 -0.38
CA LEU A 378 17.94 -25.44 -1.02
C LEU A 378 16.50 -25.96 -1.14
N PRO A 379 16.23 -27.26 -1.42
CA PRO A 379 14.87 -27.77 -1.52
C PRO A 379 14.04 -27.62 -0.23
N GLY A 380 14.67 -27.61 0.95
CA GLY A 380 13.99 -27.43 2.24
C GLY A 380 13.27 -26.10 2.34
N VAL A 381 13.90 -25.03 1.83
CA VAL A 381 13.34 -23.67 1.79
C VAL A 381 12.63 -23.33 0.47
N GLY A 382 12.42 -24.32 -0.41
CA GLY A 382 11.66 -24.16 -1.64
C GLY A 382 12.45 -23.62 -2.83
N TYR A 383 13.78 -23.80 -2.85
CA TYR A 383 14.64 -23.41 -3.97
C TYR A 383 15.39 -24.62 -4.56
N GLN A 384 15.90 -24.47 -5.77
CA GLN A 384 16.70 -25.49 -6.44
C GLN A 384 17.86 -24.83 -7.19
N LEU A 385 19.05 -25.44 -7.12
CA LEU A 385 20.21 -24.99 -7.88
C LEU A 385 20.21 -25.59 -9.29
N THR A 386 20.10 -24.74 -10.30
CA THR A 386 20.20 -25.14 -11.71
C THR A 386 21.57 -24.77 -12.30
N LYS A 387 21.86 -25.19 -13.53
CA LYS A 387 23.08 -24.75 -14.26
C LYS A 387 23.15 -23.22 -14.45
N ARG A 388 22.03 -22.51 -14.36
CA ARG A 388 21.92 -21.04 -14.50
C ARG A 388 21.77 -20.34 -13.14
N GLY A 389 22.15 -21.01 -12.05
CA GLY A 389 22.01 -20.51 -10.68
C GLY A 389 20.74 -20.96 -9.98
N ILE A 390 20.48 -20.39 -8.81
CA ILE A 390 19.37 -20.76 -7.92
C ILE A 390 18.04 -20.21 -8.46
N ARG A 391 17.00 -21.06 -8.43
CA ARG A 391 15.62 -20.74 -8.83
C ARG A 391 14.63 -21.21 -7.77
N ARG A 392 13.46 -20.56 -7.67
CA ARG A 392 12.36 -21.06 -6.84
C ARG A 392 11.82 -22.37 -7.39
N GLY A 393 11.51 -23.31 -6.51
CA GLY A 393 10.84 -24.58 -6.81
C GLY A 393 9.48 -24.69 -6.10
N ARG A 394 8.78 -25.82 -6.26
CA ARG A 394 7.50 -26.08 -5.56
C ARG A 394 7.72 -26.27 -4.06
N SER A 395 7.33 -25.29 -3.26
CA SER A 395 7.46 -25.35 -1.79
C SER A 395 6.25 -25.99 -1.12
N PRO A 396 6.40 -27.11 -0.37
CA PRO A 396 5.33 -27.67 0.45
C PRO A 396 4.96 -26.80 1.66
N VAL A 397 5.88 -25.94 2.10
CA VAL A 397 5.71 -25.03 3.24
C VAL A 397 4.55 -24.06 3.00
N ASP A 398 4.48 -23.48 1.80
CA ASP A 398 3.42 -22.56 1.44
C ASP A 398 2.03 -23.20 1.54
N ARG A 399 1.93 -24.48 1.16
CA ARG A 399 0.68 -25.24 1.26
C ARG A 399 0.28 -25.50 2.70
N VAL A 400 1.24 -25.79 3.59
CA VAL A 400 0.97 -25.97 5.03
C VAL A 400 0.46 -24.68 5.64
N LEU A 401 1.13 -23.54 5.40
CA LEU A 401 0.70 -22.25 5.94
C LEU A 401 -0.65 -21.79 5.38
N ALA A 402 -0.90 -21.99 4.08
CA ALA A 402 -2.15 -21.59 3.44
C ALA A 402 -3.36 -22.44 3.88
N ARG A 403 -3.14 -23.68 4.33
CA ARG A 403 -4.20 -24.65 4.64
C ARG A 403 -4.16 -25.13 6.09
N SER A 404 -3.38 -24.46 6.93
CA SER A 404 -3.19 -24.83 8.32
C SER A 404 -4.52 -24.97 9.06
N GLU A 405 -4.66 -25.98 9.90
CA GLU A 405 -5.85 -26.17 10.75
C GLU A 405 -6.18 -24.91 11.56
N ALA A 406 -5.13 -24.24 12.06
CA ALA A 406 -5.26 -23.00 12.84
C ALA A 406 -5.95 -21.87 12.07
N THR A 407 -5.89 -21.87 10.73
CA THR A 407 -6.63 -20.89 9.91
C THR A 407 -8.14 -21.11 9.94
N THR A 408 -8.56 -22.37 10.10
CA THR A 408 -9.96 -22.76 10.20
C THR A 408 -10.49 -22.49 11.60
N ASP A 409 -9.69 -22.76 12.64
CA ASP A 409 -10.03 -22.41 14.03
C ASP A 409 -10.19 -20.90 14.22
N ALA A 410 -9.29 -20.10 13.62
CA ALA A 410 -9.40 -18.64 13.60
C ALA A 410 -10.74 -18.15 13.01
N THR A 411 -11.29 -18.88 12.02
CA THR A 411 -12.59 -18.54 11.43
C THR A 411 -13.72 -18.69 12.44
N ALA A 412 -13.68 -19.72 13.29
CA ALA A 412 -14.66 -19.90 14.35
C ALA A 412 -14.57 -18.78 15.40
N GLU A 413 -13.35 -18.38 15.81
CA GLU A 413 -13.14 -17.26 16.73
C GLU A 413 -13.68 -15.93 16.17
N ILE A 414 -13.35 -15.62 14.91
CA ILE A 414 -13.83 -14.40 14.22
C ILE A 414 -15.36 -14.38 14.16
N LEU A 415 -15.99 -15.47 13.71
CA LEU A 415 -17.45 -15.51 13.57
C LEU A 415 -18.16 -15.53 14.92
N ALA A 416 -17.56 -16.12 15.96
CA ALA A 416 -18.09 -16.07 17.32
C ALA A 416 -18.09 -14.62 17.85
N ALA A 417 -16.99 -13.88 17.67
CA ALA A 417 -16.89 -12.48 18.06
C ALA A 417 -17.88 -11.58 17.30
N GLU A 418 -17.93 -11.73 15.97
CA GLU A 418 -18.86 -10.97 15.12
C GLU A 418 -20.33 -11.30 15.43
N SER A 419 -20.63 -12.56 15.78
CA SER A 419 -21.96 -12.98 16.25
C SER A 419 -22.32 -12.34 17.59
N ALA A 420 -21.37 -12.24 18.52
CA ALA A 420 -21.59 -11.54 19.79
C ALA A 420 -21.91 -10.05 19.58
N ASN A 421 -21.27 -9.43 18.59
CA ASN A 421 -21.45 -8.00 18.26
C ASN A 421 -22.76 -7.72 17.50
N LEU A 422 -23.10 -8.53 16.50
CA LEU A 422 -24.23 -8.27 15.59
C LEU A 422 -25.49 -9.08 15.90
N GLY A 423 -25.38 -10.16 16.67
CA GLY A 423 -26.48 -11.07 16.99
C GLY A 423 -27.21 -11.57 15.74
N GLY A 424 -28.53 -11.37 15.70
CA GLY A 424 -29.37 -11.78 14.55
C GLY A 424 -29.10 -11.01 13.25
N ARG A 425 -28.40 -9.87 13.31
CA ARG A 425 -28.04 -9.07 12.13
C ARG A 425 -26.82 -9.60 11.39
N LEU A 426 -26.05 -10.53 11.97
CA LEU A 426 -24.88 -11.09 11.31
C LEU A 426 -25.27 -11.74 9.98
N ARG A 427 -24.52 -11.38 8.93
CA ARG A 427 -24.55 -11.98 7.61
C ARG A 427 -23.09 -12.15 7.19
N ALA A 428 -22.53 -13.29 7.59
CA ALA A 428 -21.16 -13.67 7.32
C ALA A 428 -21.04 -14.43 5.99
N LEU A 429 -19.91 -14.22 5.32
CA LEU A 429 -19.45 -15.00 4.19
C LEU A 429 -18.01 -15.46 4.48
N VAL A 430 -17.74 -16.75 4.36
CA VAL A 430 -16.39 -17.32 4.39
C VAL A 430 -16.03 -17.82 3.00
N LEU A 431 -14.92 -17.34 2.45
CA LEU A 431 -14.44 -17.74 1.13
C LEU A 431 -13.20 -18.61 1.22
N CYS A 432 -13.29 -19.79 0.60
CA CYS A 432 -12.19 -20.74 0.45
C CYS A 432 -11.79 -20.87 -1.03
N ASP A 433 -10.59 -21.41 -1.30
CA ASP A 433 -10.17 -21.67 -2.68
C ASP A 433 -10.88 -22.91 -3.29
N HIS A 434 -11.21 -23.89 -2.46
CA HIS A 434 -11.71 -25.19 -2.92
C HIS A 434 -12.84 -25.72 -2.04
N GLU A 435 -13.77 -26.48 -2.64
CA GLU A 435 -14.80 -27.20 -1.88
C GLU A 435 -14.16 -28.30 -1.03
N ARG A 436 -13.32 -29.11 -1.67
CA ARG A 436 -12.53 -30.19 -1.07
C ARG A 436 -11.07 -29.98 -1.40
N ALA A 437 -10.18 -30.33 -0.50
CA ALA A 437 -8.73 -30.29 -0.75
C ALA A 437 -8.24 -31.55 -1.51
N SER A 438 -9.04 -32.05 -2.46
CA SER A 438 -8.95 -33.39 -3.08
C SER A 438 -7.80 -33.62 -4.07
N ALA A 439 -6.80 -32.75 -4.14
CA ALA A 439 -5.55 -33.09 -4.81
C ALA A 439 -4.77 -33.98 -3.86
N THR A 440 -4.57 -35.27 -4.21
CA THR A 440 -3.88 -36.27 -3.38
C THR A 440 -2.73 -35.62 -2.62
N LEU A 441 -2.87 -35.53 -1.29
CA LEU A 441 -1.84 -34.97 -0.43
C LEU A 441 -0.52 -35.66 -0.79
N PRO A 442 0.55 -34.90 -1.11
CA PRO A 442 1.88 -35.47 -1.31
C PRO A 442 2.20 -36.41 -0.15
N ALA A 443 2.83 -37.56 -0.41
CA ALA A 443 3.08 -38.56 0.63
C ALA A 443 3.76 -37.97 1.87
N ARG A 444 4.64 -36.97 1.67
CA ARG A 444 5.33 -36.19 2.72
C ARG A 444 4.46 -35.32 3.62
N LEU A 445 3.19 -35.08 3.27
CA LEU A 445 2.25 -34.26 4.05
C LEU A 445 1.14 -35.09 4.72
N ARG A 446 1.12 -36.42 4.51
CA ARG A 446 0.14 -37.30 5.18
C ARG A 446 0.44 -37.35 6.67
N GLY A 447 -0.58 -37.11 7.51
CA GLY A 447 -0.42 -37.02 8.96
C GLY A 447 0.11 -35.67 9.46
N VAL A 448 0.43 -34.73 8.55
CA VAL A 448 0.76 -33.34 8.88
C VAL A 448 -0.45 -32.44 8.63
N LEU A 449 -1.06 -32.57 7.45
CA LEU A 449 -2.32 -31.89 7.11
C LEU A 449 -3.46 -32.90 7.00
N ASP A 450 -4.64 -32.48 7.44
CA ASP A 450 -5.88 -33.17 7.12
C ASP A 450 -6.13 -33.18 5.60
N ALA A 451 -6.81 -34.22 5.10
CA ALA A 451 -7.14 -34.35 3.68
C ALA A 451 -8.09 -33.24 3.16
N GLU A 452 -8.87 -32.65 4.05
CA GLU A 452 -9.79 -31.54 3.79
C GLU A 452 -9.23 -30.19 4.29
N ALA A 453 -7.95 -30.13 4.68
CA ALA A 453 -7.29 -28.92 5.16
C ALA A 453 -7.46 -27.71 4.20
N GLY A 454 -7.97 -26.59 4.74
CA GLY A 454 -8.28 -25.36 4.00
C GLY A 454 -9.49 -25.45 3.06
N SER A 455 -10.33 -26.49 3.16
CA SER A 455 -11.50 -26.68 2.31
C SER A 455 -12.78 -26.10 2.91
N ALA A 456 -13.75 -25.76 2.05
CA ALA A 456 -15.07 -25.30 2.50
C ALA A 456 -15.80 -26.35 3.36
N ARG A 457 -15.54 -27.65 3.13
CA ARG A 457 -16.10 -28.75 3.94
C ARG A 457 -15.55 -28.73 5.36
N MET A 458 -14.23 -28.54 5.53
CA MET A 458 -13.61 -28.49 6.85
C MET A 458 -14.06 -27.25 7.63
N VAL A 459 -14.17 -26.10 6.96
CA VAL A 459 -14.73 -24.88 7.57
C VAL A 459 -16.18 -25.11 8.03
N LEU A 460 -17.05 -25.70 7.19
CA LEU A 460 -18.42 -26.02 7.59
C LEU A 460 -18.45 -26.93 8.82
N ALA A 461 -17.66 -28.01 8.81
CA ALA A 461 -17.59 -28.96 9.92
C ALA A 461 -17.14 -28.28 11.22
N THR A 462 -16.12 -27.42 11.15
CA THR A 462 -15.59 -26.69 12.30
C THR A 462 -16.64 -25.74 12.88
N LEU A 463 -17.33 -24.98 12.02
CA LEU A 463 -18.39 -24.05 12.45
C LEU A 463 -19.60 -24.76 13.08
N LEU A 464 -19.91 -25.98 12.64
CA LEU A 464 -20.98 -26.81 13.22
C LEU A 464 -20.56 -27.48 14.53
N ALA A 465 -19.27 -27.79 14.69
CA ALA A 465 -18.73 -28.41 15.90
C ALA A 465 -18.59 -27.40 17.06
N ASP A 466 -18.35 -26.12 16.77
CA ASP A 466 -18.25 -25.08 17.79
C ASP A 466 -19.65 -24.57 18.22
N PRO A 467 -20.03 -24.70 19.51
CA PRO A 467 -21.34 -24.25 20.02
C PRO A 467 -21.62 -22.76 19.81
N ARG A 468 -20.58 -21.91 19.73
CA ARG A 468 -20.70 -20.46 19.55
C ARG A 468 -21.12 -20.10 18.12
N THR A 469 -20.72 -20.92 17.14
CA THR A 469 -21.00 -20.69 15.72
C THR A 469 -22.06 -21.63 15.14
N ALA A 470 -22.37 -22.76 15.78
CA ALA A 470 -23.38 -23.71 15.32
C ALA A 470 -24.76 -23.03 15.17
N GLY A 471 -25.11 -22.12 16.08
CA GLY A 471 -26.35 -21.33 16.02
C GLY A 471 -26.42 -20.32 14.88
N LEU A 472 -25.35 -20.13 14.10
CA LEU A 472 -25.37 -19.35 12.86
C LEU A 472 -26.05 -20.12 11.72
N ASN A 473 -26.32 -21.41 11.90
CA ASN A 473 -26.86 -22.32 10.89
C ASN A 473 -26.04 -22.25 9.60
N PRO A 474 -24.71 -22.50 9.64
CA PRO A 474 -23.85 -22.27 8.49
C PRO A 474 -24.25 -23.17 7.30
N VAL A 475 -24.29 -22.58 6.10
CA VAL A 475 -24.59 -23.30 4.85
C VAL A 475 -23.40 -23.19 3.91
N MET A 476 -22.89 -24.33 3.47
CA MET A 476 -21.89 -24.41 2.42
C MET A 476 -22.55 -24.39 1.04
N VAL A 477 -22.07 -23.52 0.14
CA VAL A 477 -22.52 -23.44 -1.25
C VAL A 477 -21.32 -23.44 -2.19
N THR A 478 -21.25 -24.45 -3.05
CA THR A 478 -20.20 -24.56 -4.07
C THR A 478 -20.82 -24.84 -5.45
N GLY A 479 -19.97 -24.89 -6.47
CA GLY A 479 -20.42 -25.21 -7.83
C GLY A 479 -20.97 -26.64 -7.97
N ARG A 480 -20.74 -27.51 -6.99
CA ARG A 480 -21.09 -28.94 -7.04
C ARG A 480 -22.04 -29.38 -5.94
N ALA A 481 -22.05 -28.71 -4.79
CA ALA A 481 -22.82 -29.16 -3.63
C ALA A 481 -23.37 -27.99 -2.82
N VAL A 482 -24.46 -28.27 -2.11
CA VAL A 482 -24.97 -27.48 -1.00
C VAL A 482 -25.00 -28.39 0.22
N ALA A 483 -24.37 -27.99 1.31
CA ALA A 483 -24.27 -28.80 2.52
C ALA A 483 -24.48 -27.96 3.78
N THR A 484 -25.12 -28.51 4.80
CA THR A 484 -25.38 -27.84 6.08
C THR A 484 -25.77 -28.87 7.14
N ASP A 485 -25.98 -28.46 8.40
CA ASP A 485 -26.54 -29.35 9.41
C ASP A 485 -27.94 -29.86 9.02
N ALA A 486 -28.25 -31.10 9.37
CA ALA A 486 -29.50 -31.76 9.02
C ALA A 486 -30.76 -30.96 9.40
N ALA A 487 -30.76 -30.24 10.53
CA ALA A 487 -31.90 -29.39 10.91
C ALA A 487 -32.06 -28.19 9.97
N THR A 488 -30.95 -27.53 9.64
CA THR A 488 -30.94 -26.40 8.69
C THR A 488 -31.29 -26.87 7.27
N ALA A 489 -30.83 -28.07 6.88
CA ALA A 489 -31.12 -28.67 5.58
C ALA A 489 -32.62 -28.88 5.39
N ARG A 490 -33.34 -29.38 6.41
CA ARG A 490 -34.79 -29.52 6.38
C ARG A 490 -35.48 -28.17 6.16
N THR A 491 -35.10 -27.15 6.92
CA THR A 491 -35.65 -25.78 6.76
C THR A 491 -35.38 -25.20 5.37
N LEU A 492 -34.20 -25.44 4.81
CA LEU A 492 -33.86 -24.98 3.45
C LEU A 492 -34.64 -25.75 2.38
N VAL A 493 -34.81 -27.06 2.50
CA VAL A 493 -35.63 -27.87 1.58
C VAL A 493 -37.08 -27.39 1.59
N ASP A 494 -37.67 -27.15 2.77
CA ASP A 494 -39.02 -26.59 2.90
C ASP A 494 -39.12 -25.20 2.26
N PHE A 495 -38.10 -24.36 2.46
CA PHE A 495 -38.02 -23.05 1.82
C PHE A 495 -37.98 -23.16 0.28
N VAL A 496 -37.20 -24.10 -0.27
CA VAL A 496 -37.15 -24.32 -1.72
C VAL A 496 -38.49 -24.82 -2.25
N ALA A 497 -39.13 -25.78 -1.58
CA ALA A 497 -40.43 -26.30 -1.97
C ALA A 497 -41.49 -25.19 -2.05
N GLY A 498 -41.46 -24.22 -1.14
CA GLY A 498 -42.37 -23.07 -1.15
C GLY A 498 -42.08 -22.00 -2.23
N HIS A 499 -40.83 -21.89 -2.71
CA HIS A 499 -40.41 -20.82 -3.63
C HIS A 499 -40.10 -21.28 -5.06
N ALA A 500 -39.88 -22.57 -5.26
CA ALA A 500 -39.59 -23.19 -6.55
C ALA A 500 -40.17 -24.62 -6.55
N PRO A 501 -41.50 -24.78 -6.57
CA PRO A 501 -42.17 -26.07 -6.44
C PRO A 501 -41.85 -27.06 -7.58
N ASP A 502 -41.36 -26.56 -8.72
CA ASP A 502 -40.93 -27.39 -9.84
C ASP A 502 -39.57 -28.08 -9.61
N LEU A 503 -38.85 -27.72 -8.55
CA LEU A 503 -37.59 -28.37 -8.15
C LEU A 503 -37.87 -29.54 -7.23
N ASP A 504 -37.40 -30.71 -7.66
CA ASP A 504 -37.51 -31.97 -6.92
C ASP A 504 -36.23 -32.19 -6.10
N LEU A 505 -36.30 -31.93 -4.79
CA LEU A 505 -35.21 -32.17 -3.85
C LEU A 505 -35.46 -33.43 -3.03
N ASP A 506 -34.39 -34.17 -2.74
CA ASP A 506 -34.50 -35.36 -1.90
C ASP A 506 -34.83 -34.96 -0.46
N ALA A 507 -35.71 -35.71 0.19
CA ALA A 507 -36.05 -35.48 1.60
C ALA A 507 -34.85 -35.77 2.50
N VAL A 508 -34.56 -34.86 3.44
CA VAL A 508 -33.54 -35.08 4.47
C VAL A 508 -34.11 -36.02 5.53
N PRO A 509 -33.48 -37.18 5.81
CA PRO A 509 -34.00 -38.14 6.78
C PRO A 509 -34.19 -37.50 8.17
N PRO A 510 -35.31 -37.77 8.87
CA PRO A 510 -35.56 -37.22 10.22
C PRO A 510 -34.47 -37.57 11.24
N GLU A 511 -33.87 -38.75 11.11
CA GLU A 511 -32.80 -39.28 11.96
C GLU A 511 -31.40 -38.78 11.61
N ALA A 512 -31.23 -38.10 10.47
CA ALA A 512 -29.95 -37.54 10.08
C ALA A 512 -29.55 -36.42 11.05
N ASN A 513 -28.29 -36.47 11.50
CA ASN A 513 -27.66 -35.51 12.39
C ASN A 513 -26.30 -35.07 11.82
N GLY A 514 -25.90 -33.82 12.07
CA GLY A 514 -24.65 -33.26 11.58
C GLY A 514 -24.72 -32.85 10.11
N PRO A 515 -23.55 -32.62 9.46
CA PRO A 515 -23.50 -32.10 8.11
C PRO A 515 -24.03 -33.10 7.07
N VAL A 516 -24.99 -32.67 6.26
CA VAL A 516 -25.59 -33.43 5.15
C VAL A 516 -25.55 -32.65 3.85
N ASP A 517 -25.48 -33.37 2.72
CA ASP A 517 -25.63 -32.78 1.38
C ASP A 517 -27.11 -32.71 1.00
N ILE A 518 -27.52 -31.59 0.42
CA ILE A 518 -28.87 -31.44 -0.14
C ILE A 518 -28.84 -31.92 -1.59
N THR A 519 -29.37 -33.12 -1.80
CA THR A 519 -29.39 -33.81 -3.10
C THR A 519 -30.75 -33.66 -3.80
N GLY A 520 -30.81 -34.02 -5.09
CA GLY A 520 -32.01 -33.93 -5.92
C GLY A 520 -31.76 -33.28 -7.28
N ARG A 521 -32.83 -32.97 -8.02
CA ARG A 521 -32.80 -32.45 -9.40
C ARG A 521 -32.65 -30.93 -9.43
N TRP A 522 -31.56 -30.44 -8.88
CA TRP A 522 -31.17 -29.03 -8.95
C TRP A 522 -29.68 -28.85 -9.25
N ARG A 523 -29.30 -27.66 -9.71
CA ARG A 523 -27.93 -27.32 -10.16
C ARG A 523 -27.55 -25.94 -9.62
N SER A 524 -26.29 -25.55 -9.78
CA SER A 524 -25.77 -24.25 -9.33
C SER A 524 -26.60 -23.04 -9.76
N ARG A 525 -27.08 -23.02 -11.00
CA ARG A 525 -27.98 -21.98 -11.50
C ARG A 525 -29.31 -21.86 -10.73
N HIS A 526 -29.76 -22.93 -10.06
CA HIS A 526 -30.97 -22.95 -9.25
C HIS A 526 -30.67 -22.63 -7.78
N TRP A 527 -29.67 -23.30 -7.19
CA TRP A 527 -29.40 -23.17 -5.75
C TRP A 527 -28.73 -21.86 -5.37
N VAL A 528 -27.89 -21.25 -6.23
CA VAL A 528 -27.25 -19.97 -5.89
C VAL A 528 -28.29 -18.87 -5.60
N PRO A 529 -29.28 -18.59 -6.48
CA PRO A 529 -30.34 -17.64 -6.17
C PRO A 529 -31.19 -18.02 -4.94
N LEU A 530 -31.56 -19.30 -4.79
CA LEU A 530 -32.45 -19.75 -3.72
C LEU A 530 -31.78 -19.71 -2.34
N VAL A 531 -30.55 -20.19 -2.23
CA VAL A 531 -29.77 -20.14 -0.98
C VAL A 531 -29.43 -18.69 -0.63
N THR A 532 -29.15 -17.84 -1.64
CA THR A 532 -28.97 -16.40 -1.39
C THR A 532 -30.24 -15.78 -0.78
N ARG A 533 -31.43 -16.07 -1.33
CA ARG A 533 -32.69 -15.60 -0.75
C ARG A 533 -32.90 -16.12 0.67
N PHE A 534 -32.62 -17.40 0.91
CA PHE A 534 -32.69 -18.02 2.24
C PHE A 534 -31.74 -17.33 3.24
N TYR A 535 -30.52 -17.01 2.82
CA TYR A 535 -29.55 -16.25 3.59
C TYR A 535 -30.02 -14.82 3.92
N GLU A 536 -30.61 -14.11 2.96
CA GLU A 536 -31.13 -12.76 3.21
C GLU A 536 -32.24 -12.76 4.28
N THR A 537 -33.04 -13.83 4.39
CA THR A 537 -34.04 -13.96 5.48
C THR A 537 -33.42 -14.04 6.89
N GLY A 538 -32.15 -14.42 7.00
CA GLY A 538 -31.46 -14.66 8.27
C GLY A 538 -31.65 -16.05 8.87
N ALA A 539 -32.36 -16.94 8.18
CA ALA A 539 -32.48 -18.34 8.57
C ALA A 539 -31.10 -19.04 8.63
N THR A 540 -30.18 -18.64 7.75
CA THR A 540 -28.75 -18.87 7.87
C THR A 540 -28.02 -17.54 7.96
N ARG A 541 -27.07 -17.43 8.90
CA ARG A 541 -26.28 -16.21 9.16
C ARG A 541 -24.84 -16.32 8.66
N ALA A 542 -24.41 -17.49 8.20
CA ALA A 542 -23.07 -17.72 7.68
C ALA A 542 -23.11 -18.58 6.42
N LEU A 543 -22.56 -18.07 5.32
CA LEU A 543 -22.30 -18.85 4.11
C LEU A 543 -20.83 -19.23 4.06
N VAL A 544 -20.55 -20.48 3.69
CA VAL A 544 -19.20 -20.95 3.35
C VAL A 544 -19.19 -21.29 1.87
N GLY A 545 -18.30 -20.69 1.09
CA GLY A 545 -18.27 -20.97 -0.34
C GLY A 545 -16.90 -20.84 -0.95
N THR A 546 -16.83 -21.11 -2.25
CA THR A 546 -15.56 -20.99 -2.99
C THR A 546 -15.47 -19.67 -3.72
N ARG A 547 -14.25 -19.15 -3.86
CA ARG A 547 -13.97 -17.94 -4.66
C ARG A 547 -14.57 -18.03 -6.07
N ALA A 548 -14.46 -19.19 -6.71
CA ALA A 548 -14.96 -19.40 -8.07
C ALA A 548 -16.49 -19.24 -8.21
N LEU A 549 -17.26 -19.43 -7.13
CA LEU A 549 -18.72 -19.30 -7.18
C LEU A 549 -19.23 -18.02 -6.50
N LEU A 550 -18.74 -17.73 -5.29
CA LEU A 550 -19.23 -16.62 -4.47
C LEU A 550 -18.27 -15.42 -4.45
N GLY A 551 -17.02 -15.59 -4.90
CA GLY A 551 -16.06 -14.50 -5.07
C GLY A 551 -16.33 -13.66 -6.34
N GLU A 552 -16.91 -14.27 -7.38
CA GLU A 552 -17.13 -13.65 -8.70
C GLU A 552 -18.59 -13.77 -9.15
N GLY A 553 -19.20 -12.68 -9.62
CA GLY A 553 -20.56 -12.71 -10.22
C GLY A 553 -21.72 -13.01 -9.25
N TRP A 554 -21.46 -13.20 -7.96
CA TRP A 554 -22.49 -13.32 -6.91
C TRP A 554 -22.83 -11.95 -6.28
N ASP A 555 -24.09 -11.77 -5.88
CA ASP A 555 -24.60 -10.53 -5.28
C ASP A 555 -25.56 -10.85 -4.14
N ALA A 556 -25.17 -10.46 -2.92
CA ALA A 556 -25.99 -10.49 -1.71
C ALA A 556 -25.80 -9.16 -0.97
N ARG A 557 -26.89 -8.52 -0.62
CA ARG A 557 -26.88 -7.16 -0.04
C ARG A 557 -26.63 -7.19 1.46
N GLY A 558 -27.08 -8.24 2.14
CA GLY A 558 -26.97 -8.37 3.59
C GLY A 558 -25.55 -8.58 4.11
N VAL A 559 -24.61 -9.07 3.28
CA VAL A 559 -23.24 -9.42 3.73
C VAL A 559 -22.59 -8.25 4.47
N ASN A 560 -22.24 -8.47 5.74
CA ASN A 560 -21.61 -7.46 6.62
C ASN A 560 -20.31 -7.93 7.26
N THR A 561 -19.98 -9.21 7.13
CA THR A 561 -18.71 -9.79 7.57
C THR A 561 -18.22 -10.76 6.49
N LEU A 562 -16.99 -10.55 6.01
CA LEU A 562 -16.31 -11.43 5.06
C LEU A 562 -15.05 -11.98 5.72
N VAL A 563 -14.88 -13.30 5.74
CA VAL A 563 -13.62 -13.96 6.12
C VAL A 563 -12.98 -14.52 4.85
N ASP A 564 -11.85 -13.93 4.46
CA ASP A 564 -11.11 -14.28 3.25
C ASP A 564 -9.97 -15.25 3.57
N LEU A 565 -10.21 -16.55 3.35
CA LEU A 565 -9.23 -17.63 3.48
C LEU A 565 -8.57 -17.97 2.13
N THR A 566 -8.79 -17.16 1.08
CA THR A 566 -8.30 -17.47 -0.26
C THR A 566 -6.81 -17.12 -0.40
N THR A 567 -6.10 -17.85 -1.26
CA THR A 567 -4.70 -17.56 -1.61
C THR A 567 -4.55 -16.53 -2.73
N ALA A 568 -5.66 -16.07 -3.31
CA ALA A 568 -5.67 -15.14 -4.44
C ALA A 568 -5.18 -13.74 -4.02
N THR A 569 -4.16 -13.23 -4.71
CA THR A 569 -3.58 -11.90 -4.44
C THR A 569 -3.61 -10.96 -5.64
N THR A 570 -4.26 -11.35 -6.75
CA THR A 570 -4.38 -10.44 -7.89
C THR A 570 -5.29 -9.28 -7.52
N PRO A 571 -4.95 -8.02 -7.86
CA PRO A 571 -5.75 -6.84 -7.50
C PRO A 571 -7.23 -6.97 -7.89
N THR A 572 -7.51 -7.56 -9.07
CA THR A 572 -8.87 -7.92 -9.48
C THR A 572 -9.57 -8.82 -8.46
N ALA A 573 -8.96 -9.96 -8.14
CA ALA A 573 -9.61 -10.97 -7.29
C ALA A 573 -9.91 -10.39 -5.90
N VAL A 574 -8.99 -9.57 -5.37
CA VAL A 574 -9.16 -8.87 -4.10
C VAL A 574 -10.35 -7.91 -4.17
N VAL A 575 -10.38 -7.01 -5.17
CA VAL A 575 -11.45 -6.02 -5.31
C VAL A 575 -12.81 -6.69 -5.53
N GLN A 576 -12.88 -7.76 -6.32
CA GLN A 576 -14.11 -8.51 -6.56
C GLN A 576 -14.61 -9.24 -5.31
N THR A 577 -13.69 -9.86 -4.57
CA THR A 577 -13.98 -10.59 -3.33
C THR A 577 -14.48 -9.64 -2.24
N ARG A 578 -13.72 -8.58 -1.94
CA ARG A 578 -14.06 -7.61 -0.89
C ARG A 578 -15.29 -6.79 -1.25
N GLY A 579 -15.46 -6.45 -2.54
CA GLY A 579 -16.60 -5.70 -3.06
C GLY A 579 -17.97 -6.37 -2.87
N ARG A 580 -18.03 -7.65 -2.47
CA ARG A 580 -19.28 -8.34 -2.10
C ARG A 580 -19.87 -7.78 -0.81
N ALA A 581 -19.03 -7.56 0.20
CA ALA A 581 -19.49 -7.05 1.49
C ALA A 581 -19.87 -5.56 1.43
N LEU A 582 -19.29 -4.81 0.50
CA LEU A 582 -19.45 -3.35 0.39
C LEU A 582 -20.80 -2.89 -0.18
N ARG A 583 -21.71 -3.80 -0.52
CA ARG A 583 -23.05 -3.41 -1.03
C ARG A 583 -23.83 -2.69 0.04
N ILE A 584 -24.66 -1.71 -0.33
CA ILE A 584 -25.61 -1.13 0.63
C ILE A 584 -26.73 -2.14 0.88
N ASP A 585 -27.07 -2.33 2.15
CA ASP A 585 -28.24 -3.08 2.57
C ASP A 585 -29.43 -2.10 2.72
N PRO A 586 -30.50 -2.22 1.90
CA PRO A 586 -31.68 -1.37 2.02
C PRO A 586 -32.36 -1.45 3.39
N ASP A 587 -32.28 -2.61 4.05
CA ASP A 587 -32.89 -2.86 5.35
C ASP A 587 -31.98 -2.41 6.51
N TRP A 588 -30.71 -2.11 6.21
CA TRP A 588 -29.75 -1.53 7.15
C TRP A 588 -28.83 -0.49 6.46
N PRO A 589 -29.32 0.76 6.24
CA PRO A 589 -28.55 1.82 5.59
C PRO A 589 -27.25 2.21 6.31
N GLU A 590 -27.20 1.95 7.62
CA GLU A 590 -26.07 2.22 8.49
C GLU A 590 -25.04 1.08 8.49
N LYS A 591 -25.24 0.03 7.66
CA LYS A 591 -24.35 -1.13 7.57
C LYS A 591 -22.90 -0.71 7.37
N VAL A 592 -22.04 -1.27 8.20
CA VAL A 592 -20.59 -1.30 8.01
C VAL A 592 -20.21 -2.72 7.63
N ALA A 593 -19.23 -2.89 6.75
CA ALA A 593 -18.68 -4.19 6.39
C ALA A 593 -17.31 -4.42 7.05
N HIS A 594 -17.07 -5.61 7.59
CA HIS A 594 -15.74 -6.04 8.01
C HIS A 594 -15.21 -7.10 7.05
N THR A 595 -13.97 -6.93 6.61
CA THR A 595 -13.23 -7.97 5.91
C THR A 595 -12.11 -8.45 6.83
N TRP A 596 -12.10 -9.73 7.15
CA TRP A 596 -11.08 -10.41 7.91
C TRP A 596 -10.18 -11.22 6.99
N THR A 597 -8.86 -11.06 7.11
CA THR A 597 -7.89 -11.95 6.48
C THR A 597 -7.15 -12.74 7.56
N VAL A 598 -7.13 -14.07 7.44
CA VAL A 598 -6.38 -14.93 8.37
C VAL A 598 -4.96 -15.13 7.84
N VAL A 599 -3.97 -14.90 8.69
CA VAL A 599 -2.55 -14.89 8.33
C VAL A 599 -1.80 -15.88 9.23
N CYS A 600 -1.47 -17.04 8.68
CA CYS A 600 -0.70 -18.06 9.39
C CYS A 600 0.81 -17.90 9.12
N VAL A 601 1.60 -17.63 10.15
CA VAL A 601 3.04 -17.35 10.09
C VAL A 601 3.80 -18.28 11.03
N SER A 602 4.96 -18.76 10.59
CA SER A 602 5.88 -19.54 11.41
C SER A 602 7.26 -18.89 11.44
N GLU A 603 7.85 -18.75 12.62
CA GLU A 603 9.25 -18.32 12.80
C GLU A 603 10.23 -19.51 12.71
N GLU A 604 9.71 -20.73 12.82
CA GLU A 604 10.50 -21.99 12.81
C GLU A 604 11.02 -22.37 11.42
N HIS A 605 10.60 -21.65 10.37
CA HIS A 605 11.00 -21.95 9.01
C HIS A 605 11.24 -20.66 8.19
N PRO A 606 12.35 -20.53 7.45
CA PRO A 606 12.66 -19.33 6.66
C PRO A 606 11.62 -18.93 5.59
N GLY A 607 10.88 -19.92 5.07
CA GLY A 607 9.71 -19.75 4.19
C GLY A 607 8.38 -19.55 4.93
N GLY A 608 8.43 -19.29 6.24
CA GLY A 608 7.30 -19.20 7.17
C GLY A 608 6.41 -17.97 7.01
N THR A 609 6.79 -17.04 6.13
CA THR A 609 6.12 -15.75 5.92
C THR A 609 5.19 -15.73 4.70
N SER A 610 5.01 -16.83 3.97
CA SER A 610 4.32 -16.79 2.67
C SER A 610 2.86 -16.31 2.74
N SER A 611 2.14 -16.60 3.84
CA SER A 611 0.81 -16.06 4.10
C SER A 611 0.85 -14.56 4.42
N TRP A 612 1.88 -14.08 5.12
CA TRP A 612 2.11 -12.66 5.34
C TRP A 612 2.34 -11.93 4.02
N ASP A 613 3.20 -12.47 3.16
CA ASP A 613 3.47 -11.88 1.85
C ASP A 613 2.20 -11.80 0.99
N ARG A 614 1.33 -12.82 1.09
CA ARG A 614 0.01 -12.78 0.45
C ARG A 614 -0.86 -11.66 1.03
N PHE A 615 -0.93 -11.55 2.34
CA PHE A 615 -1.67 -10.49 3.03
C PHE A 615 -1.19 -9.10 2.56
N VAL A 616 0.13 -8.85 2.53
CA VAL A 616 0.70 -7.60 2.03
C VAL A 616 0.24 -7.30 0.61
N ARG A 617 0.35 -8.27 -0.31
CA ARG A 617 -0.12 -8.11 -1.71
C ARG A 617 -1.62 -7.84 -1.82
N LYS A 618 -2.44 -8.43 -0.94
CA LYS A 618 -3.90 -8.15 -0.91
C LYS A 618 -4.20 -6.70 -0.51
N HIS A 619 -3.34 -6.05 0.26
CA HIS A 619 -3.54 -4.66 0.69
C HIS A 619 -2.79 -3.64 -0.18
N GLU A 620 -1.90 -4.08 -1.07
CA GLU A 620 -1.20 -3.22 -2.01
C GLU A 620 -2.20 -2.54 -2.98
N GLY A 621 -2.20 -1.20 -3.00
CA GLY A 621 -3.15 -0.42 -3.82
C GLY A 621 -4.62 -0.51 -3.38
N TYR A 622 -4.95 -1.23 -2.31
CA TYR A 622 -6.31 -1.32 -1.76
C TYR A 622 -6.49 -0.30 -0.63
N PHE A 623 -7.48 0.59 -0.74
CA PHE A 623 -7.67 1.70 0.19
C PHE A 623 -8.77 1.38 1.22
N ALA A 624 -8.44 1.52 2.51
CA ALA A 624 -9.40 1.41 3.61
C ALA A 624 -9.15 2.48 4.67
N VAL A 625 -10.14 2.73 5.53
CA VAL A 625 -10.01 3.70 6.62
C VAL A 625 -9.15 3.12 7.75
N THR A 626 -8.22 3.92 8.25
CA THR A 626 -7.41 3.67 9.45
C THR A 626 -8.16 4.10 10.70
N ASP A 627 -7.69 3.71 11.89
CA ASP A 627 -8.29 4.15 13.17
C ASP A 627 -8.11 5.65 13.47
N SER A 628 -7.26 6.32 12.70
CA SER A 628 -7.06 7.78 12.72
C SER A 628 -8.01 8.53 11.76
N GLY A 629 -8.75 7.82 10.91
CA GLY A 629 -9.65 8.40 9.91
C GLY A 629 -8.99 8.78 8.59
N GLU A 630 -7.68 8.51 8.43
CA GLU A 630 -7.03 8.52 7.12
C GLU A 630 -7.47 7.30 6.31
N ILE A 631 -7.69 7.47 5.01
CA ILE A 631 -7.91 6.37 4.07
C ILE A 631 -6.57 6.06 3.41
N ALA A 632 -5.97 4.92 3.73
CA ALA A 632 -4.61 4.55 3.31
C ALA A 632 -4.58 3.22 2.56
N ALA A 633 -3.55 3.02 1.74
CA ALA A 633 -3.24 1.75 1.09
C ALA A 633 -2.14 0.99 1.84
N GLY A 634 -2.07 -0.33 1.60
CA GLY A 634 -1.12 -1.24 2.25
C GLY A 634 -1.58 -1.68 3.65
N VAL A 635 -0.77 -2.53 4.28
CA VAL A 635 -1.08 -3.13 5.60
C VAL A 635 -1.23 -2.09 6.72
N GLY A 636 -0.72 -0.87 6.52
CA GLY A 636 -0.82 0.22 7.49
C GLY A 636 -2.25 0.71 7.77
N HIS A 637 -3.24 0.44 6.91
CA HIS A 637 -4.64 0.74 7.24
C HIS A 637 -5.30 -0.32 8.14
N VAL A 638 -4.69 -1.52 8.24
CA VAL A 638 -5.14 -2.57 9.15
C VAL A 638 -4.65 -2.23 10.55
N ASP A 639 -3.34 -2.04 10.70
CA ASP A 639 -2.73 -1.42 11.87
C ASP A 639 -1.47 -0.64 11.44
N PRO A 640 -1.28 0.61 11.89
CA PRO A 640 -0.12 1.42 11.53
C PRO A 640 1.24 0.85 11.92
N ARG A 641 1.30 -0.08 12.88
CA ARG A 641 2.51 -0.77 13.34
C ARG A 641 2.94 -1.88 12.38
N LEU A 642 2.06 -2.35 11.51
CA LEU A 642 2.38 -3.38 10.53
C LEU A 642 3.27 -2.80 9.42
N SER A 643 4.28 -3.59 9.06
CA SER A 643 5.27 -3.27 8.03
C SER A 643 5.09 -4.21 6.84
N PRO A 644 5.04 -3.73 5.58
CA PRO A 644 4.91 -4.63 4.44
C PRO A 644 6.12 -5.57 4.26
N PHE A 645 7.21 -5.36 5.00
CA PHE A 645 8.48 -6.08 4.83
C PHE A 645 8.64 -7.28 5.76
N ALA A 646 7.94 -7.32 6.90
CA ALA A 646 8.01 -8.44 7.83
C ALA A 646 6.71 -8.56 8.67
N PRO A 647 6.28 -9.79 9.02
CA PRO A 647 5.19 -9.98 9.96
C PRO A 647 5.55 -9.49 11.37
N PRO A 648 4.56 -9.18 12.23
CA PRO A 648 4.82 -8.99 13.65
C PRO A 648 5.39 -10.28 14.26
N PRO A 649 6.18 -10.19 15.35
CA PRO A 649 6.64 -11.38 16.08
C PRO A 649 5.47 -12.24 16.57
N VAL A 650 5.64 -13.57 16.60
CA VAL A 650 4.61 -14.52 17.06
C VAL A 650 4.15 -14.20 18.49
N ALA A 651 5.06 -13.72 19.34
CA ALA A 651 4.74 -13.30 20.70
C ALA A 651 3.72 -12.15 20.78
N GLU A 652 3.57 -11.36 19.70
CA GLU A 652 2.66 -10.22 19.63
C GLU A 652 1.27 -10.60 19.06
N PHE A 653 1.10 -11.79 18.45
CA PHE A 653 -0.14 -12.17 17.77
C PHE A 653 -1.39 -12.06 18.66
N ALA A 654 -1.29 -12.47 19.93
CA ALA A 654 -2.41 -12.36 20.86
C ALA A 654 -2.82 -10.90 21.12
N ALA A 655 -1.85 -9.99 21.23
CA ALA A 655 -2.11 -8.57 21.42
C ALA A 655 -2.68 -7.92 20.15
N GLU A 656 -2.14 -8.28 18.98
CA GLU A 656 -2.66 -7.83 17.69
C GLU A 656 -4.10 -8.31 17.44
N ASN A 657 -4.39 -9.59 17.68
CA ASN A 657 -5.73 -10.13 17.53
C ASN A 657 -6.72 -9.49 18.50
N ALA A 658 -6.31 -9.22 19.76
CA ALA A 658 -7.15 -8.52 20.72
C ALA A 658 -7.49 -7.09 20.26
N LEU A 659 -6.53 -6.38 19.64
CA LEU A 659 -6.77 -5.06 19.07
C LEU A 659 -7.74 -5.12 17.88
N MET A 660 -7.61 -6.13 17.01
CA MET A 660 -8.53 -6.34 15.88
C MET A 660 -9.95 -6.66 16.34
N LEU A 661 -10.09 -7.46 17.39
CA LEU A 661 -11.38 -7.76 18.02
C LEU A 661 -12.02 -6.51 18.63
N ALA A 662 -11.25 -5.72 19.39
CA ALA A 662 -11.74 -4.45 19.95
C ALA A 662 -12.17 -3.46 18.86
N ARG A 663 -11.46 -3.42 17.73
CA ARG A 663 -11.83 -2.62 16.55
C ARG A 663 -13.12 -3.13 15.91
N ALA A 664 -13.33 -4.45 15.89
CA ALA A 664 -14.54 -5.06 15.33
C ALA A 664 -15.82 -4.81 16.17
N GLU A 665 -15.69 -4.45 17.43
CA GLU A 665 -16.81 -4.09 18.30
C GLU A 665 -17.42 -2.72 17.93
N ASP A 666 -16.62 -1.78 17.41
CA ASP A 666 -17.01 -0.38 17.20
C ASP A 666 -17.23 -0.02 15.72
N ARG A 667 -18.25 -0.65 15.10
CA ARG A 667 -18.66 -0.35 13.71
C ARG A 667 -19.12 1.09 13.53
N ASP A 668 -19.75 1.68 14.55
CA ASP A 668 -20.24 3.06 14.49
C ASP A 668 -19.08 4.05 14.33
N ARG A 669 -17.97 3.81 15.03
CA ARG A 669 -16.74 4.59 14.83
C ARG A 669 -16.19 4.41 13.42
N VAL A 670 -16.09 3.18 12.89
CA VAL A 670 -15.62 2.95 11.51
C VAL A 670 -16.45 3.79 10.53
N ARG A 671 -17.78 3.78 10.67
CA ARG A 671 -18.68 4.60 9.86
C ARG A 671 -18.41 6.10 9.99
N ALA A 672 -18.23 6.59 11.22
CA ALA A 672 -17.93 8.00 11.46
C ALA A 672 -16.60 8.43 10.83
N LEU A 673 -15.58 7.57 10.88
CA LEU A 673 -14.25 7.83 10.30
C LEU A 673 -14.28 7.97 8.78
N TRP A 674 -15.19 7.27 8.09
CA TRP A 674 -15.40 7.43 6.65
C TRP A 674 -15.97 8.82 6.28
N LYS A 675 -16.64 9.53 7.21
CA LYS A 675 -17.30 10.84 7.00
C LYS A 675 -18.12 10.89 5.69
N VAL A 676 -18.95 9.87 5.49
CA VAL A 676 -19.87 9.75 4.36
C VAL A 676 -20.69 11.03 4.20
N GLY A 677 -20.86 11.50 2.96
CA GLY A 677 -21.60 12.72 2.61
C GLY A 677 -20.79 14.02 2.72
N THR A 678 -19.57 14.00 3.26
CA THR A 678 -18.71 15.20 3.31
C THR A 678 -17.86 15.36 2.04
N PRO A 679 -17.51 16.60 1.62
CA PRO A 679 -16.67 16.84 0.45
C PRO A 679 -15.32 16.09 0.50
N TYR A 680 -14.80 15.71 -0.66
CA TYR A 680 -13.55 14.96 -0.81
C TYR A 680 -12.87 15.31 -2.16
N GLY A 681 -11.57 15.06 -2.26
CA GLY A 681 -10.86 14.95 -3.54
C GLY A 681 -10.75 13.47 -3.94
N ASP A 682 -10.70 13.16 -5.23
CA ASP A 682 -10.43 11.77 -5.65
C ASP A 682 -8.95 11.65 -6.07
N GLU A 683 -8.06 11.97 -5.13
CA GLU A 683 -6.62 12.12 -5.39
C GLU A 683 -5.79 11.25 -4.44
N LEU A 684 -4.71 10.69 -4.98
CA LEU A 684 -3.71 9.96 -4.22
C LEU A 684 -2.64 10.91 -3.72
N VAL A 685 -2.35 10.85 -2.43
CA VAL A 685 -1.35 11.70 -1.78
C VAL A 685 -0.40 10.83 -0.99
N HIS A 686 0.90 11.06 -1.14
CA HIS A 686 1.89 10.32 -0.36
C HIS A 686 2.07 10.96 1.01
N THR A 687 2.18 10.12 2.04
CA THR A 687 2.39 10.54 3.43
C THR A 687 3.65 9.91 3.98
N ILE A 688 4.31 10.63 4.89
CA ILE A 688 5.46 10.09 5.64
C ILE A 688 5.13 10.08 7.11
N ARG A 689 5.31 8.91 7.72
CA ARG A 689 5.23 8.70 9.17
C ARG A 689 6.62 8.84 9.75
N VAL A 690 6.75 9.62 10.81
CA VAL A 690 8.01 9.84 11.54
C VAL A 690 7.79 9.43 12.98
N THR A 691 8.31 8.28 13.35
CA THR A 691 8.15 7.68 14.67
C THR A 691 9.43 7.84 15.49
N PRO A 692 9.36 8.33 16.74
CA PRO A 692 10.51 8.34 17.64
C PRO A 692 11.09 6.93 17.84
N ARG A 693 12.42 6.77 17.85
CA ARG A 693 13.02 5.46 18.19
C ARG A 693 12.86 5.15 19.68
N SER A 694 12.28 3.99 19.99
CA SER A 694 12.16 3.46 21.35
C SER A 694 13.51 3.43 22.08
N GLY A 695 13.54 3.84 23.35
CA GLY A 695 14.73 3.81 24.21
C GLY A 695 15.74 4.96 23.99
N ARG A 696 15.51 5.86 23.03
CA ARG A 696 16.28 7.10 22.85
C ARG A 696 15.36 8.29 23.06
N GLN A 697 15.79 9.31 23.81
CA GLN A 697 15.03 10.57 23.83
C GLN A 697 14.99 11.11 22.40
N PRO A 698 13.80 11.32 21.79
CA PRO A 698 13.72 12.01 20.52
C PRO A 698 14.42 13.37 20.65
N GLY A 699 15.07 13.83 19.58
CA GLY A 699 15.69 15.14 19.53
C GLY A 699 14.68 16.31 19.53
N TRP A 700 13.41 16.04 19.83
CA TRP A 700 12.29 16.98 19.95
C TRP A 700 11.41 16.58 21.13
N SER A 701 10.63 17.54 21.63
CA SER A 701 9.64 17.26 22.69
C SER A 701 8.44 16.54 22.07
N ALA A 702 8.05 15.37 22.60
CA ALA A 702 6.82 14.71 22.17
C ALA A 702 5.65 15.73 22.23
N PRO A 703 4.84 15.84 21.16
CA PRO A 703 3.90 16.94 21.03
C PRO A 703 2.86 16.90 22.16
N ALA A 704 2.54 18.09 22.68
CA ALA A 704 1.27 18.32 23.36
C ALA A 704 0.12 18.12 22.35
N ASP A 705 -1.12 17.99 22.81
CA ASP A 705 -2.33 17.73 21.99
C ASP A 705 -2.57 18.73 20.81
N VAL A 706 -1.75 19.78 20.69
CA VAL A 706 -1.86 20.85 19.69
C VAL A 706 -0.58 20.93 18.85
N LEU A 707 -0.74 20.76 17.53
CA LEU A 707 0.34 20.98 16.56
C LEU A 707 0.79 22.46 16.54
N PRO A 708 2.09 22.75 16.49
CA PRO A 708 2.60 24.12 16.45
C PRO A 708 2.18 24.86 15.17
N ASP A 709 2.03 26.18 15.29
CA ASP A 709 1.70 27.09 14.18
C ASP A 709 2.76 27.04 13.08
N ARG A 710 2.32 27.04 11.81
CA ARG A 710 3.18 26.91 10.61
C ARG A 710 3.86 28.22 10.23
N ARG A 711 4.68 28.75 11.12
CA ARG A 711 5.49 29.95 10.85
C ARG A 711 6.97 29.61 10.97
N PRO A 712 7.83 30.19 10.12
CA PRO A 712 9.26 30.08 10.32
C PRO A 712 9.61 30.50 11.74
N PRO A 713 10.48 29.75 12.44
CA PRO A 713 10.92 30.15 13.76
C PRO A 713 11.63 31.50 13.66
N ALA A 714 11.43 32.36 14.67
CA ALA A 714 12.04 33.69 14.69
C ALA A 714 13.57 33.61 14.73
N LEU A 715 14.12 32.51 15.27
CA LEU A 715 15.53 32.22 15.39
C LEU A 715 15.80 30.76 15.02
N VAL A 716 16.91 30.52 14.34
CA VAL A 716 17.44 29.18 14.08
C VAL A 716 18.87 29.08 14.62
N PRO A 717 19.34 27.89 15.04
CA PRO A 717 20.73 27.68 15.43
C PRO A 717 21.71 28.04 14.31
N ALA A 718 22.89 28.52 14.67
CA ALA A 718 23.98 28.81 13.73
C ALA A 718 25.31 28.28 14.28
N SER A 719 26.42 28.48 13.55
CA SER A 719 27.75 28.03 14.00
C SER A 719 28.13 28.59 15.37
N HIS A 720 27.68 29.81 15.69
CA HIS A 720 27.78 30.43 17.01
C HIS A 720 26.43 31.00 17.42
N GLY A 721 25.81 30.43 18.47
CA GLY A 721 24.50 30.86 18.96
C GLY A 721 23.37 30.63 17.94
N ALA A 722 22.62 31.69 17.61
CA ALA A 722 21.48 31.64 16.70
C ALA A 722 21.42 32.86 15.76
N VAL A 723 20.66 32.74 14.66
CA VAL A 723 20.40 33.80 13.67
C VAL A 723 18.90 33.89 13.35
N GLY A 724 18.43 35.06 12.94
CA GLY A 724 17.02 35.27 12.57
C GLY A 724 16.73 36.71 12.16
N GLU A 725 15.49 37.00 11.74
CA GLU A 725 15.08 38.35 11.36
C GLU A 725 15.16 39.31 12.55
N GLY A 726 15.98 40.36 12.43
CA GLY A 726 16.19 41.35 13.49
C GLY A 726 17.42 41.11 14.38
N VAL A 727 18.08 39.94 14.28
CA VAL A 727 19.39 39.72 14.91
C VAL A 727 20.49 40.25 13.98
N PRO A 728 21.37 41.17 14.42
CA PRO A 728 22.42 41.72 13.57
C PRO A 728 23.42 40.62 13.17
N VAL A 729 23.32 40.15 11.92
CA VAL A 729 24.31 39.25 11.30
C VAL A 729 25.63 40.01 11.15
N ARG A 730 26.71 39.47 11.73
CA ARG A 730 28.06 39.99 11.61
C ARG A 730 28.63 39.59 10.24
N ARG A 731 28.37 40.38 9.20
CA ARG A 731 29.20 40.39 7.98
C ARG A 731 30.37 41.35 8.23
N ASP A 732 31.56 40.78 8.37
CA ASP A 732 32.89 41.41 8.34
C ASP A 732 33.04 42.84 8.86
N GLY A 733 33.83 42.97 9.94
CA GLY A 733 34.37 44.25 10.40
C GLY A 733 33.72 44.79 11.68
N ARG A 734 34.56 44.83 12.73
CA ARG A 734 34.43 45.56 14.00
C ARG A 734 33.23 46.54 14.13
N THR A 735 32.23 46.11 14.90
CA THR A 735 31.62 46.89 16.02
C THR A 735 31.21 48.35 15.76
N ALA A 736 30.05 48.57 15.12
CA ALA A 736 29.45 49.91 14.98
C ALA A 736 28.32 50.19 16.00
N ARG A 737 27.45 49.21 16.30
CA ARG A 737 26.21 49.47 17.09
C ARG A 737 26.41 49.56 18.60
N TRP A 738 27.28 48.75 19.22
CA TRP A 738 27.58 48.91 20.66
C TRP A 738 28.40 50.16 20.93
N ARG A 739 29.24 50.60 19.97
CA ARG A 739 29.90 51.91 20.02
C ARG A 739 28.88 53.04 19.94
N GLN A 740 27.84 52.95 19.11
CA GLN A 740 26.75 53.94 19.09
C GLN A 740 25.92 53.95 20.37
N ALA A 741 25.65 52.79 20.98
CA ALA A 741 24.99 52.72 22.29
C ALA A 741 25.90 53.24 23.41
N ALA A 742 27.20 52.92 23.39
CA ALA A 742 28.20 53.43 24.34
C ALA A 742 28.44 54.94 24.15
N VAL A 743 28.42 55.44 22.92
CA VAL A 743 28.47 56.87 22.59
C VAL A 743 27.19 57.55 23.07
N ALA A 744 25.99 57.03 22.80
CA ALA A 744 24.75 57.59 23.35
C ALA A 744 24.73 57.56 24.89
N THR A 745 25.34 56.54 25.52
CA THR A 745 25.50 56.45 26.97
C THR A 745 26.49 57.50 27.48
N ALA A 746 27.63 57.67 26.81
CA ALA A 746 28.60 58.71 27.10
C ALA A 746 28.02 60.11 26.86
N SER A 747 27.19 60.31 25.84
CA SER A 747 26.48 61.55 25.55
C SER A 747 25.42 61.86 26.60
N THR A 748 24.65 60.86 27.05
CA THR A 748 23.61 61.05 28.07
C THR A 748 24.25 61.33 29.43
N VAL A 749 25.33 60.61 29.78
CA VAL A 749 26.12 60.86 30.98
C VAL A 749 26.83 62.21 30.89
N ALA A 750 27.37 62.60 29.73
CA ALA A 750 27.98 63.91 29.51
C ALA A 750 26.96 65.05 29.57
N VAL A 751 25.73 64.86 29.06
CA VAL A 751 24.63 65.82 29.16
C VAL A 751 24.15 65.94 30.60
N LEU A 752 24.08 64.84 31.35
CA LEU A 752 23.75 64.84 32.78
C LEU A 752 24.86 65.47 33.64
N LEU A 753 26.13 65.23 33.32
CA LEU A 753 27.29 65.87 33.96
C LEU A 753 27.40 67.36 33.60
N ALA A 754 27.07 67.74 32.37
CA ALA A 754 27.01 69.14 31.93
C ALA A 754 25.83 69.87 32.59
N ALA A 755 24.68 69.23 32.74
CA ALA A 755 23.55 69.75 33.51
C ALA A 755 23.89 69.87 35.01
N LEU A 756 24.70 68.96 35.56
CA LEU A 756 25.22 69.04 36.93
C LEU A 756 26.18 70.23 37.10
N ALA A 757 27.03 70.50 36.11
CA ALA A 757 27.94 71.65 36.09
C ALA A 757 27.20 73.00 35.94
N LEU A 758 26.11 73.04 35.18
CA LEU A 758 25.26 74.23 34.99
C LEU A 758 24.34 74.52 36.20
N THR A 759 24.03 73.52 37.03
CA THR A 759 23.17 73.65 38.22
C THR A 759 23.95 73.78 39.53
N ALA A 760 25.28 73.82 39.49
CA ALA A 760 26.19 73.79 40.66
C ALA A 760 26.00 74.94 41.68
N VAL A 761 25.20 75.96 41.36
CA VAL A 761 24.84 77.06 42.26
C VAL A 761 23.58 76.75 43.09
N TRP A 762 22.79 75.73 42.71
CA TRP A 762 21.50 75.35 43.32
C TRP A 762 21.50 73.87 43.71
N TRP A 763 21.95 73.57 44.93
CA TRP A 763 22.04 72.20 45.49
C TRP A 763 20.81 71.29 45.28
N PRO A 764 19.54 71.76 45.38
CA PRO A 764 18.37 70.91 45.13
C PRO A 764 18.28 70.40 43.68
N ALA A 765 18.70 71.23 42.71
CA ALA A 765 18.66 70.88 41.29
C ALA A 765 19.73 69.84 40.94
N SER A 766 20.95 69.95 41.52
CA SER A 766 22.02 68.99 41.31
C SER A 766 21.70 67.61 41.88
N VAL A 767 21.04 67.55 43.05
CA VAL A 767 20.55 66.28 43.63
C VAL A 767 19.49 65.64 42.74
N ALA A 768 18.54 66.43 42.21
CA ALA A 768 17.52 65.94 41.29
C ALA A 768 18.12 65.37 39.98
N THR A 769 19.13 66.03 39.40
CA THR A 769 19.85 65.54 38.20
C THR A 769 20.58 64.23 38.48
N LEU A 770 21.25 64.09 39.64
CA LEU A 770 21.89 62.83 40.03
C LEU A 770 20.89 61.69 40.23
N VAL A 771 19.73 61.96 40.83
CA VAL A 771 18.67 60.96 41.00
C VAL A 771 18.11 60.54 39.64
N VAL A 772 17.84 61.46 38.73
CA VAL A 772 17.38 61.15 37.36
C VAL A 772 18.44 60.35 36.59
N ALA A 773 19.73 60.71 36.72
CA ALA A 773 20.84 59.97 36.14
C ALA A 773 20.93 58.53 36.69
N ALA A 774 20.79 58.37 38.00
CA ALA A 774 20.82 57.06 38.67
C ALA A 774 19.60 56.20 38.29
N LEU A 775 18.41 56.79 38.16
CA LEU A 775 17.20 56.13 37.71
C LEU A 775 17.29 55.73 36.23
N ALA A 776 17.79 56.61 35.36
CA ALA A 776 18.01 56.33 33.95
C ALA A 776 19.08 55.24 33.74
N GLY A 777 20.21 55.33 34.46
CA GLY A 777 21.25 54.31 34.47
C GLY A 777 20.76 52.97 35.01
N GLY A 778 19.98 52.99 36.10
CA GLY A 778 19.34 51.81 36.67
C GLY A 778 18.34 51.16 35.72
N ALA A 779 17.49 51.95 35.06
CA ALA A 779 16.57 51.49 34.03
C ALA A 779 17.31 50.90 32.82
N GLN A 780 18.43 51.50 32.41
CA GLN A 780 19.25 51.00 31.32
C GLN A 780 19.96 49.68 31.67
N VAL A 781 20.52 49.56 32.87
CA VAL A 781 21.11 48.29 33.36
C VAL A 781 20.04 47.21 33.45
N ARG A 782 18.82 47.54 33.92
CA ARG A 782 17.68 46.61 33.92
C ARG A 782 17.31 46.17 32.51
N ARG A 783 17.23 47.10 31.54
CA ARG A 783 16.96 46.78 30.12
C ARG A 783 18.03 45.86 29.53
N ILE A 784 19.31 46.12 29.77
CA ILE A 784 20.42 45.28 29.30
C ILE A 784 20.36 43.89 29.94
N ARG A 785 20.10 43.81 31.26
CA ARG A 785 19.95 42.52 31.95
C ARG A 785 18.75 41.74 31.45
N ALA A 786 17.62 42.41 31.19
CA ALA A 786 16.43 41.81 30.63
C ALA A 786 16.66 41.31 29.19
N ALA A 787 17.33 42.10 28.35
CA ALA A 787 17.68 41.70 26.98
C ALA A 787 18.62 40.49 26.95
N ARG A 788 19.64 40.46 27.83
CA ARG A 788 20.53 39.30 27.97
C ARG A 788 19.80 38.05 28.47
N LEU A 789 18.86 38.24 29.39
CA LEU A 789 18.06 37.14 29.91
C LEU A 789 17.09 36.60 28.85
N ALA A 790 16.45 37.47 28.08
CA ALA A 790 15.62 37.11 26.95
C ALA A 790 16.43 36.34 25.90
N ALA A 791 17.58 36.88 25.48
CA ALA A 791 18.48 36.21 24.53
C ALA A 791 18.97 34.84 25.05
N GLY A 792 19.23 34.72 26.36
CA GLY A 792 19.57 33.45 26.99
C GLY A 792 18.42 32.44 26.97
N ARG A 793 17.18 32.90 27.22
CA ARG A 793 15.97 32.08 27.13
C ARG A 793 15.69 31.63 25.70
N ASP A 794 15.92 32.51 24.72
CA ASP A 794 15.79 32.19 23.30
C ASP A 794 16.78 31.08 22.91
N LEU A 795 18.05 31.15 23.33
CA LEU A 795 19.01 30.07 23.13
C LEU A 795 18.61 28.77 23.84
N ALA A 796 18.13 28.86 25.08
CA ALA A 796 17.69 27.70 25.84
C ALA A 796 16.49 27.00 25.16
N ALA A 797 15.59 27.75 24.54
CA ALA A 797 14.46 27.20 23.78
C ALA A 797 14.93 26.42 22.54
N LEU A 798 16.02 26.84 21.88
CA LEU A 798 16.57 26.12 20.72
C LEU A 798 17.20 24.76 21.09
N ALA A 799 17.60 24.58 22.35
CA ALA A 799 18.20 23.33 22.84
C ALA A 799 17.21 22.15 22.93
N THR A 800 15.90 22.40 22.80
CA THR A 800 14.89 21.31 22.72
C THR A 800 14.87 20.62 21.36
N GLY A 801 15.52 21.21 20.35
CA GLY A 801 15.58 20.71 18.98
C GLY A 801 14.29 20.93 18.16
N PRO A 802 14.39 20.92 16.82
CA PRO A 802 13.26 21.18 15.93
C PRO A 802 12.34 19.95 15.79
N ASP A 803 11.03 20.20 15.76
CA ASP A 803 9.98 19.23 15.37
C ASP A 803 10.20 18.73 13.92
N PRO A 804 9.89 17.45 13.61
CA PRO A 804 9.85 16.93 12.23
C PRO A 804 9.25 17.86 11.16
N LEU A 805 8.21 18.63 11.51
CA LEU A 805 7.51 19.54 10.59
C LEU A 805 8.38 20.66 10.04
N VAL A 806 9.41 21.07 10.77
CA VAL A 806 10.31 22.14 10.34
C VAL A 806 11.16 21.68 9.15
N PHE A 807 11.58 20.41 9.13
CA PHE A 807 12.28 19.81 8.00
C PHE A 807 11.36 19.67 6.79
N ALA A 808 10.13 19.22 7.02
CA ALA A 808 9.10 19.15 6.01
C ALA A 808 8.80 20.53 5.39
N ALA A 809 8.67 21.58 6.20
CA ALA A 809 8.47 22.94 5.73
C ALA A 809 9.65 23.44 4.87
N ALA A 810 10.89 23.17 5.29
CA ALA A 810 12.08 23.52 4.52
C ALA A 810 12.11 22.84 3.13
N VAL A 811 11.76 21.56 3.08
CA VAL A 811 11.67 20.81 1.81
C VAL A 811 10.55 21.38 0.93
N ALA A 812 9.36 21.64 1.49
CA ALA A 812 8.23 22.17 0.73
C ALA A 812 8.54 23.55 0.11
N ASP A 813 9.09 24.48 0.87
CA ASP A 813 9.50 25.79 0.34
C ASP A 813 10.57 25.66 -0.73
N ALA A 814 11.55 24.77 -0.56
CA ALA A 814 12.58 24.54 -1.57
C ALA A 814 12.02 23.96 -2.88
N LEU A 815 11.06 23.03 -2.81
CA LEU A 815 10.35 22.51 -3.98
C LEU A 815 9.54 23.61 -4.66
N HIS A 816 8.87 24.47 -3.88
CA HIS A 816 8.09 25.58 -4.41
C HIS A 816 8.97 26.63 -5.12
N GLU A 817 10.04 27.09 -4.46
CA GLU A 817 10.98 28.08 -5.01
C GLU A 817 11.69 27.59 -6.28
N THR A 818 11.81 26.27 -6.45
CA THR A 818 12.44 25.66 -7.63
C THR A 818 11.46 25.29 -8.74
N GLY A 819 10.16 25.59 -8.57
CA GLY A 819 9.10 25.27 -9.53
C GLY A 819 8.75 23.79 -9.62
N LEU A 820 9.21 22.97 -8.67
CA LEU A 820 8.87 21.55 -8.55
C LEU A 820 7.55 21.31 -7.81
N SER A 821 7.01 22.33 -7.13
CA SER A 821 5.71 22.30 -6.50
C SER A 821 4.99 23.64 -6.67
N THR A 822 3.68 23.61 -6.86
CA THR A 822 2.82 24.80 -6.86
C THR A 822 2.56 25.34 -5.45
N VAL A 823 2.90 24.56 -4.42
CA VAL A 823 2.65 24.89 -3.00
C VAL A 823 3.92 24.76 -2.15
N GLY A 824 4.08 25.64 -1.15
CA GLY A 824 5.21 25.66 -0.21
C GLY A 824 4.85 25.18 1.20
N ALA A 825 5.60 25.63 2.21
CA ALA A 825 5.47 25.21 3.61
C ALA A 825 4.07 25.41 4.22
N ALA A 826 3.31 26.41 3.78
CA ALA A 826 1.94 26.65 4.26
C ALA A 826 1.01 25.45 4.02
N ALA A 827 1.30 24.66 2.97
CA ALA A 827 0.56 23.48 2.60
C ALA A 827 0.99 22.20 3.34
N VAL A 828 2.09 22.22 4.09
CA VAL A 828 2.50 21.07 4.92
C VAL A 828 1.51 20.91 6.05
N THR A 829 0.83 19.78 6.10
CA THR A 829 -0.11 19.42 7.17
C THR A 829 0.37 18.18 7.88
N ALA A 830 0.01 18.01 9.15
CA ALA A 830 0.30 16.80 9.87
C ALA A 830 -0.80 16.43 10.86
N ALA A 831 -0.73 15.18 11.33
CA ALA A 831 -1.47 14.68 12.48
C ALA A 831 -0.48 13.98 13.41
N VAL A 832 -0.75 14.03 14.71
CA VAL A 832 0.00 13.28 15.72
C VAL A 832 -0.85 12.11 16.17
N GLU A 833 -0.27 10.92 16.17
CA GLU A 833 -0.92 9.72 16.67
C GLU A 833 -0.65 9.51 18.17
N ARG A 834 -1.42 8.60 18.78
CA ARG A 834 -1.36 8.38 20.25
C ARG A 834 0.00 7.93 20.76
N ASP A 835 0.80 7.33 19.88
CA ASP A 835 2.17 6.84 20.14
C ASP A 835 3.24 7.93 19.93
N GLY A 836 2.85 9.17 19.57
CA GLY A 836 3.76 10.27 19.25
C GLY A 836 4.31 10.26 17.82
N THR A 837 3.79 9.38 16.95
CA THR A 837 4.14 9.36 15.53
C THR A 837 3.56 10.58 14.82
N TYR A 838 4.42 11.29 14.08
CA TYR A 838 3.99 12.35 13.18
C TYR A 838 3.62 11.76 11.83
N ARG A 839 2.43 12.08 11.33
CA ARG A 839 2.04 11.80 9.95
C ARG A 839 2.02 13.10 9.17
N ILE A 840 2.91 13.25 8.20
CA ILE A 840 3.15 14.50 7.46
C ILE A 840 2.72 14.33 5.99
N VAL A 841 2.05 15.35 5.46
CA VAL A 841 1.59 15.40 4.06
C VAL A 841 1.64 16.81 3.49
N LEU A 842 1.92 16.94 2.19
CA LEU A 842 1.85 18.20 1.46
C LEU A 842 0.46 18.34 0.80
N ALA A 843 -0.39 19.20 1.35
CA ALA A 843 -1.77 19.38 0.90
C ALA A 843 -1.87 20.19 -0.41
N GLY A 844 -2.79 19.82 -1.31
CA GLY A 844 -2.99 20.56 -2.57
C GLY A 844 -1.87 20.40 -3.59
N ALA A 845 -0.95 19.47 -3.35
CA ALA A 845 0.03 19.00 -4.32
C ALA A 845 -0.53 17.77 -5.05
N ASP A 846 -0.21 17.60 -6.33
CA ASP A 846 -0.55 16.39 -7.07
C ASP A 846 0.21 15.14 -6.55
N ALA A 847 -0.16 13.97 -7.06
CA ALA A 847 0.41 12.69 -6.63
C ALA A 847 1.94 12.61 -6.85
N GLU A 848 2.45 13.18 -7.96
CA GLU A 848 3.88 13.16 -8.27
C GLU A 848 4.66 14.10 -7.33
N THR A 849 4.15 15.30 -7.11
CA THR A 849 4.74 16.31 -6.23
C THR A 849 4.71 15.84 -4.77
N SER A 850 3.62 15.23 -4.32
CA SER A 850 3.55 14.67 -2.96
C SER A 850 4.54 13.50 -2.77
N ARG A 851 4.73 12.65 -3.78
CA ARG A 851 5.75 11.58 -3.78
C ARG A 851 7.16 12.14 -3.69
N LEU A 852 7.47 13.14 -4.51
CA LEU A 852 8.77 13.84 -4.50
C LEU A 852 9.01 14.49 -3.13
N PHE A 853 7.98 15.11 -2.55
CA PHE A 853 8.04 15.72 -1.23
C PHE A 853 8.36 14.70 -0.13
N VAL A 854 7.60 13.60 -0.01
CA VAL A 854 7.86 12.62 1.07
C VAL A 854 9.22 11.94 0.90
N GLY A 855 9.65 11.65 -0.33
CA GLY A 855 10.98 11.10 -0.60
C GLY A 855 12.08 12.08 -0.21
N ALA A 856 11.92 13.37 -0.52
CA ALA A 856 12.87 14.39 -0.11
C ALA A 856 12.91 14.60 1.41
N VAL A 857 11.77 14.52 2.11
CA VAL A 857 11.72 14.56 3.58
C VAL A 857 12.41 13.34 4.17
N ASP A 858 12.15 12.14 3.65
CA ASP A 858 12.82 10.91 4.06
C ASP A 858 14.34 11.03 3.93
N GLU A 859 14.84 11.50 2.78
CA GLU A 859 16.27 11.74 2.56
C GLU A 859 16.90 12.74 3.57
N VAL A 860 16.16 13.78 3.97
CA VAL A 860 16.64 14.76 4.97
C VAL A 860 16.71 14.15 6.37
N LEU A 861 15.72 13.35 6.75
CA LEU A 861 15.65 12.73 8.08
C LEU A 861 16.56 11.50 8.19
N ALA A 862 16.86 10.86 7.07
CA ALA A 862 17.75 9.71 7.00
C ALA A 862 19.23 10.09 7.21
N PRO A 863 20.06 9.16 7.70
CA PRO A 863 21.51 9.33 7.75
C PRO A 863 22.11 9.67 6.36
N PRO A 864 22.93 10.73 6.23
CA PRO A 864 23.54 11.08 4.96
C PRO A 864 24.57 10.02 4.54
N VAL A 865 24.38 9.45 3.35
CA VAL A 865 25.14 8.29 2.88
C VAL A 865 26.09 8.61 1.73
N SER A 866 25.54 9.15 0.65
CA SER A 866 26.26 9.65 -0.51
C SER A 866 25.47 10.77 -1.23
N PRO A 867 24.92 11.76 -0.50
CA PRO A 867 24.24 12.87 -1.15
C PRO A 867 25.27 13.70 -1.94
N ARG A 868 24.85 14.42 -2.98
CA ARG A 868 25.74 15.32 -3.73
C ARG A 868 26.19 16.53 -2.91
N TYR A 869 25.36 16.91 -1.94
CA TYR A 869 25.59 18.01 -1.02
C TYR A 869 25.07 17.64 0.37
N VAL A 870 25.73 18.14 1.40
CA VAL A 870 25.27 18.07 2.80
C VAL A 870 25.07 19.47 3.35
N VAL A 871 24.18 19.63 4.32
CA VAL A 871 23.89 20.90 4.98
C VAL A 871 24.04 20.76 6.50
N PRO A 872 24.65 21.72 7.21
CA PRO A 872 24.82 21.64 8.65
C PRO A 872 23.55 22.01 9.41
N ARG A 873 23.26 21.24 10.47
CA ARG A 873 22.34 21.56 11.57
C ARG A 873 23.16 21.79 12.82
N TYR A 874 23.14 23.01 13.34
CA TYR A 874 23.83 23.32 14.59
C TYR A 874 22.95 22.98 15.80
N LEU A 875 23.56 22.39 16.81
CA LEU A 875 22.93 21.99 18.06
C LEU A 875 23.31 22.99 19.16
N VAL A 876 22.31 23.59 19.79
CA VAL A 876 22.52 24.44 20.97
C VAL A 876 22.50 23.55 22.21
N ASP A 877 23.54 23.64 23.03
CA ASP A 877 23.62 22.89 24.28
C ASP A 877 22.50 23.27 25.25
N ARG A 878 22.01 22.30 26.03
CA ARG A 878 21.01 22.57 27.08
C ARG A 878 21.61 23.50 28.12
N LEU A 879 21.02 24.69 28.23
CA LEU A 879 21.39 25.68 29.25
C LEU A 879 20.68 25.39 30.57
N PRO A 880 21.36 25.57 31.73
CA PRO A 880 20.71 25.55 33.02
C PRO A 880 19.57 26.56 33.11
N ALA A 881 18.48 26.20 33.80
CA ALA A 881 17.30 27.06 33.96
C ALA A 881 17.53 28.28 34.90
N ASP A 882 18.75 28.51 35.37
CA ASP A 882 19.06 29.63 36.25
C ASP A 882 19.25 30.95 35.47
N ASP A 883 18.63 32.01 35.96
CA ASP A 883 18.67 33.33 35.33
C ASP A 883 20.10 33.89 35.16
N ALA A 884 21.08 33.45 35.96
CA ALA A 884 22.45 33.93 35.87
C ALA A 884 23.21 33.29 34.70
N ALA A 885 23.04 31.98 34.48
CA ALA A 885 23.56 31.25 33.34
C ALA A 885 22.90 31.71 32.03
N LEU A 886 21.57 31.87 32.02
CA LEU A 886 20.86 32.41 30.86
C LEU A 886 21.36 33.82 30.49
N ARG A 887 21.52 34.72 31.48
CA ARG A 887 22.10 36.05 31.24
C ARG A 887 23.54 36.01 30.74
N ARG A 888 24.33 35.02 31.17
CA ARG A 888 25.72 34.82 30.70
C ARG A 888 25.71 34.39 29.25
N ALA A 889 24.99 33.33 28.91
CA ALA A 889 24.87 32.81 27.55
C ALA A 889 24.32 33.88 26.59
N GLY A 890 23.25 34.58 26.96
CA GLY A 890 22.68 35.65 26.15
C GLY A 890 23.62 36.85 26.00
N ARG A 891 24.44 37.18 26.99
CA ARG A 891 25.49 38.22 26.84
C ARG A 891 26.55 37.77 25.84
N ASP A 892 27.05 36.54 25.98
CA ASP A 892 28.15 36.04 25.17
C ASP A 892 27.71 35.90 23.70
N TRP A 893 26.47 35.46 23.45
CA TRP A 893 25.87 35.48 22.11
C TRP A 893 25.68 36.88 21.54
N LEU A 894 25.10 37.82 22.29
CA LEU A 894 24.93 39.21 21.83
C LEU A 894 26.26 39.95 21.62
N ALA A 895 27.32 39.54 22.32
CA ALA A 895 28.68 40.05 22.13
C ALA A 895 29.39 39.41 20.93
N GLY A 896 28.88 38.29 20.41
CA GLY A 896 29.52 37.49 19.36
C GLY A 896 30.67 36.61 19.86
N ASP A 897 30.70 36.35 21.17
CA ASP A 897 31.69 35.53 21.88
C ASP A 897 31.10 34.16 22.28
N ALA A 898 29.94 33.79 21.74
CA ALA A 898 29.34 32.48 21.98
C ALA A 898 30.25 31.34 21.48
N PRO A 899 30.38 30.25 22.25
CA PRO A 899 31.15 29.08 21.81
C PRO A 899 30.56 28.48 20.51
N PRO A 900 31.37 27.75 19.73
CA PRO A 900 30.87 27.06 18.55
C PRO A 900 29.87 25.99 18.97
N ASN A 901 28.72 25.95 18.29
CA ASN A 901 27.72 24.91 18.47
C ASN A 901 28.20 23.59 17.84
N ALA A 902 27.81 22.46 18.43
CA ALA A 902 28.01 21.16 17.82
C ALA A 902 27.25 21.08 16.48
N VAL A 903 27.72 20.28 15.54
CA VAL A 903 27.13 20.19 14.19
C VAL A 903 26.74 18.76 13.86
N VAL A 904 25.57 18.60 13.24
CA VAL A 904 25.08 17.38 12.61
C VAL A 904 24.81 17.70 11.16
N TYR A 905 25.18 16.82 10.23
CA TYR A 905 24.95 17.05 8.81
C TYR A 905 23.73 16.28 8.31
N HIS A 906 22.94 16.92 7.46
CA HIS A 906 21.82 16.33 6.75
C HIS A 906 22.11 16.29 5.26
N ALA A 907 21.53 15.32 4.54
CA ALA A 907 21.59 15.28 3.09
C ALA A 907 20.77 16.44 2.50
N VAL A 908 21.30 17.09 1.46
CA VAL A 908 20.46 17.84 0.53
C VAL A 908 19.75 16.81 -0.35
N PRO A 909 18.40 16.80 -0.40
CA PRO A 909 17.65 15.81 -1.17
C PRO A 909 18.11 15.71 -2.60
N SER A 910 18.14 14.50 -3.15
CA SER A 910 18.59 14.17 -4.50
C SER A 910 17.95 15.07 -5.55
N VAL A 911 16.64 15.29 -5.46
CA VAL A 911 15.84 16.15 -6.36
C VAL A 911 16.24 17.64 -6.31
N LEU A 912 16.74 18.10 -5.16
CA LEU A 912 17.23 19.47 -4.93
C LEU A 912 18.76 19.59 -5.10
N GLY A 913 19.48 18.46 -5.06
CA GLY A 913 20.93 18.36 -5.22
C GLY A 913 21.42 18.30 -6.68
N VAL A 914 20.52 18.45 -7.65
CA VAL A 914 20.82 18.28 -9.08
C VAL A 914 21.69 19.42 -9.64
N ASN A 915 21.39 20.67 -9.28
CA ASN A 915 22.11 21.85 -9.77
C ASN A 915 22.27 22.93 -8.69
N ALA A 916 23.19 23.86 -8.90
CA ALA A 916 23.52 24.92 -7.93
C ALA A 916 22.34 25.88 -7.63
N GLY A 917 21.39 26.04 -8.56
CA GLY A 917 20.18 26.83 -8.35
C GLY A 917 19.28 26.20 -7.28
N ARG A 918 18.97 24.92 -7.44
CA ARG A 918 18.13 24.16 -6.49
C ARG A 918 18.80 23.99 -5.13
N VAL A 919 20.11 23.76 -5.10
CA VAL A 919 20.88 23.69 -3.85
C VAL A 919 20.82 25.02 -3.08
N ARG A 920 20.90 26.17 -3.76
CA ARG A 920 20.77 27.49 -3.13
C ARG A 920 19.36 27.74 -2.59
N ALA A 921 18.33 27.34 -3.32
CA ALA A 921 16.94 27.42 -2.85
C ALA A 921 16.73 26.56 -1.59
N PHE A 922 17.20 25.31 -1.60
CA PHE A 922 17.14 24.46 -0.41
C PHE A 922 17.91 25.04 0.77
N ALA A 923 19.11 25.58 0.56
CA ALA A 923 19.87 26.23 1.62
C ALA A 923 19.18 27.47 2.19
N ALA A 924 18.51 28.26 1.34
CA ALA A 924 17.73 29.42 1.77
C ALA A 924 16.51 29.00 2.62
N ALA A 925 15.79 27.95 2.21
CA ALA A 925 14.69 27.38 2.99
C ALA A 925 15.19 26.74 4.29
N TRP A 926 16.30 25.99 4.25
CA TRP A 926 16.95 25.40 5.42
C TRP A 926 17.35 26.44 6.47
N ASN A 927 17.95 27.54 6.03
CA ASN A 927 18.35 28.66 6.89
C ASN A 927 17.17 29.43 7.48
N ARG A 928 15.99 29.32 6.86
CA ARG A 928 14.75 29.94 7.33
C ARG A 928 14.04 29.09 8.36
N TRP A 929 14.06 27.77 8.18
CA TRP A 929 13.28 26.83 8.97
C TRP A 929 14.12 26.10 10.02
N VAL A 930 15.26 25.53 9.65
CA VAL A 930 15.96 24.51 10.45
C VAL A 930 17.20 25.05 11.18
N SER A 931 18.18 25.58 10.43
CA SER A 931 19.48 25.96 10.97
C SER A 931 20.22 26.83 9.95
N GLY A 932 20.95 27.84 10.40
CA GLY A 932 21.81 28.65 9.55
C GLY A 932 23.06 27.87 9.11
N GLY A 933 23.44 27.95 7.83
CA GLY A 933 24.63 27.31 7.28
C GLY A 933 24.69 27.34 5.75
N ALA A 934 25.82 26.90 5.19
CA ALA A 934 25.99 26.75 3.74
C ALA A 934 26.09 25.26 3.37
N PRO A 935 25.53 24.85 2.22
CA PRO A 935 25.65 23.47 1.77
C PRO A 935 27.08 23.20 1.29
N VAL A 936 27.62 22.05 1.64
CA VAL A 936 28.96 21.60 1.26
C VAL A 936 28.83 20.50 0.21
N ARG A 937 29.52 20.65 -0.92
CA ARG A 937 29.55 19.64 -1.98
C ARG A 937 30.37 18.44 -1.50
N THR A 938 29.82 17.24 -1.58
CA THR A 938 30.45 16.04 -1.03
C THR A 938 31.66 15.54 -1.83
N ALA A 939 31.81 15.99 -3.08
CA ALA A 939 32.96 15.70 -3.94
C ALA A 939 34.17 16.63 -3.69
N THR A 940 34.17 17.44 -2.63
CA THR A 940 35.34 18.23 -2.21
C THR A 940 36.04 17.55 -1.03
N PRO A 941 37.33 17.81 -0.78
CA PRO A 941 38.04 17.21 0.37
C PRO A 941 37.36 17.48 1.72
N GLU A 942 36.79 18.67 1.89
CA GLU A 942 35.99 19.04 3.06
C GLU A 942 34.71 18.21 3.16
N GLY A 943 33.96 18.10 2.07
CA GLY A 943 32.72 17.31 2.01
C GLY A 943 32.95 15.80 2.21
N GLU A 944 34.05 15.27 1.67
CA GLU A 944 34.47 13.89 1.88
C GLU A 944 34.83 13.65 3.36
N GLY A 945 35.57 14.57 3.98
CA GLY A 945 35.87 14.54 5.41
C GLY A 945 34.60 14.51 6.27
N ILE A 946 33.64 15.41 5.98
CA ILE A 946 32.34 15.46 6.67
C ILE A 946 31.59 14.13 6.54
N LEU A 947 31.50 13.58 5.32
CA LEU A 947 30.85 12.29 5.08
C LEU A 947 31.56 11.12 5.76
N VAL A 948 32.88 11.17 5.95
CA VAL A 948 33.62 10.14 6.69
C VAL A 948 33.33 10.24 8.18
N THR A 949 33.32 11.44 8.75
CA THR A 949 33.11 11.65 10.20
C THR A 949 31.65 11.46 10.64
N HIS A 950 30.69 11.78 9.78
CA HIS A 950 29.25 11.76 10.13
C HIS A 950 28.46 10.66 9.42
N ARG A 951 29.14 9.72 8.75
CA ARG A 951 28.50 8.60 8.04
C ARG A 951 27.75 7.70 9.02
N GLY A 952 26.47 7.42 8.73
CA GLY A 952 25.67 6.46 9.50
C GLY A 952 25.25 6.95 10.90
N LEU A 953 25.65 8.16 11.30
CA LEU A 953 25.07 8.81 12.47
C LEU A 953 23.66 9.26 12.11
N ASP A 954 22.67 8.72 12.81
CA ASP A 954 21.27 9.09 12.67
C ASP A 954 21.08 10.55 13.11
N PRO A 955 20.85 11.49 12.18
CA PRO A 955 20.87 12.91 12.49
C PRO A 955 19.61 13.34 13.27
N PHE A 956 18.60 12.47 13.34
CA PHE A 956 17.29 12.79 13.89
C PHE A 956 16.71 11.73 14.86
N ALA A 957 17.29 10.53 14.92
CA ALA A 957 16.90 9.42 15.80
C ALA A 957 15.43 8.98 15.61
N ALA A 958 14.95 8.97 14.37
CA ALA A 958 13.58 8.64 14.02
C ALA A 958 13.52 7.50 13.00
N THR A 959 12.40 6.77 12.99
CA THR A 959 12.08 5.81 11.93
C THR A 959 11.05 6.43 11.01
N THR A 960 11.32 6.41 9.71
CA THR A 960 10.42 6.89 8.68
C THR A 960 9.72 5.73 8.00
N ALA A 961 8.44 5.92 7.67
CA ALA A 961 7.63 4.97 6.94
C ALA A 961 6.79 5.74 5.90
N LEU A 962 7.03 5.47 4.62
CA LEU A 962 6.27 6.08 3.53
C LEU A 962 4.98 5.29 3.31
N ARG A 963 3.87 6.00 3.13
CA ARG A 963 2.55 5.42 2.89
C ARG A 963 1.84 6.20 1.78
N VAL A 964 0.82 5.59 1.19
CA VAL A 964 -0.05 6.23 0.19
C VAL A 964 -1.45 6.37 0.80
N ALA A 965 -1.98 7.58 0.76
CA ALA A 965 -3.31 7.91 1.24
C ALA A 965 -4.20 8.42 0.11
N TRP A 966 -5.51 8.32 0.33
CA TRP A 966 -6.55 8.89 -0.50
C TRP A 966 -7.21 10.07 0.25
N ARG A 967 -7.58 11.14 -0.45
CA ARG A 967 -7.98 12.40 0.20
C ARG A 967 -9.25 13.06 -0.34
#